data_AF-A0AAU7QGL3-F1
#
_entry.id   AF-A0AAU7QGL3-F1
#
_cell.length_a   1.000
_cell.length_b   1.000
_cell.length_c   1.000
_cell.angle_alpha   90.00
_cell.angle_beta   90.00
_cell.angle_gamma   90.00
#
_symmetry.space_group_name_H-M   'P 1'
#
loop_
_entity.id
_entity.type
_entity.pdbx_description
1 polymer ?
#
loop_
_entity_poly.entity_id
_entity_poly.type
_entity_poly.pdbx_seq_one_letter_code
_entity_poly.pdbx_strand_id
1 'polypeptide(L)'
;MTQLFAFTDPQAAEHAVSGGKGANLARAAQHLPVPPGIVVGSEVYREFVAPLHEAIRHVLDDAALDHAARSERIQALLLAQSLPSSLRGELAAKLEALDLADAPVAVRSSGTLEDLPGAAFAGQHDTLLGIRGVDVVLDAIRRCYASLWNAHVLPYRERMGLNHLDAAMAVVVQKMVQVGEDEAAGVAFSIDPVRGALDQVLINAAFGLGETVVGGEEPVDEYRLKRSDMSEVEAVIAEKPQALVTDAAGGTRHTPLSAEQAHAPALAEAQRRAVAQLALAAEQHFGFPQDIEWAWQDGTLYLLQSRAVTRIPPRWTRDESAERFPNPVTPLTWDLCEAGFHASLNHSFRLMGLPPFGDKWFAMRDYYIYGNQNAVELYSGRTPAKMLKDVESIRAALPQIAAQYAWVQELPVRWMRDLDTYLLGIGALMRESLDGRPLNELWDYVLRINALGASYFLPNIAISLTQRTLYVALQQMLRLALPADQAQQVFDQLLAVTDTKTGQVNAELWSLSRLVRMDAALHARLRGEPSIELLEALPQHPAFHAEFQRFLARHGHRELDFDAYHPTWVEAPQIVLDQLKMLVNRPDEDRAAAELAQKAAQAAMEHNVLSHAPEELRYLVHEVIRLARTYTALDDLEHYQTTRLHLPFRRGLKAIGAQLVERGVLADPMDVYFVPLAVLDGALHSGELAPITEAAARHKTGYLAACARMPDWIFGEAEPVEVDGSHVLKGLGGSPGIVEGRVFVVRSPEDFPHFPKDAILVARTTNPAWTPLFYQASGVITESGGPLSHGAVTARELGLPAVMSVRHVMRLLGNGQRVRIDGRHGTVELLSPP
;
A
#
# COMPACT_ATOMS: atom_id res chain seq x y z
N MET A 1 19.04 -17.11 -31.28
CA MET A 1 18.35 -18.03 -30.35
C MET A 1 16.89 -18.08 -30.78
N THR A 2 16.24 -19.24 -30.76
CA THR A 2 14.82 -19.39 -31.13
C THR A 2 13.94 -18.57 -30.18
N GLN A 3 13.15 -17.63 -30.72
CA GLN A 3 12.25 -16.74 -29.94
C GLN A 3 10.81 -17.26 -29.91
N LEU A 4 10.64 -18.57 -30.04
CA LEU A 4 9.34 -19.24 -30.00
C LEU A 4 9.37 -20.28 -28.88
N PHE A 5 8.49 -20.15 -27.91
CA PHE A 5 8.51 -20.96 -26.69
C PHE A 5 7.20 -21.73 -26.55
N ALA A 6 7.25 -23.04 -26.29
CA ALA A 6 6.03 -23.75 -25.89
C ALA A 6 5.63 -23.31 -24.48
N PHE A 7 4.35 -23.41 -24.10
CA PHE A 7 3.96 -23.09 -22.71
C PHE A 7 4.70 -23.93 -21.65
N THR A 8 5.18 -25.12 -22.01
CA THR A 8 5.97 -25.99 -21.14
C THR A 8 7.44 -25.58 -21.02
N ASP A 9 7.92 -24.62 -21.81
CA ASP A 9 9.28 -24.09 -21.74
C ASP A 9 9.42 -23.15 -20.53
N PRO A 10 10.40 -23.36 -19.64
CA PRO A 10 10.64 -22.48 -18.49
C PRO A 10 10.82 -21.01 -18.85
N GLN A 11 11.42 -20.69 -20.01
CA GLN A 11 11.60 -19.30 -20.45
C GLN A 11 10.28 -18.63 -20.81
N ALA A 12 9.26 -19.41 -21.19
CA ALA A 12 7.93 -18.88 -21.47
C ALA A 12 7.25 -18.29 -20.22
N ALA A 13 7.66 -18.68 -19.02
CA ALA A 13 7.13 -18.17 -17.75
C ALA A 13 7.73 -16.80 -17.34
N GLU A 14 8.69 -16.28 -18.10
CA GLU A 14 9.32 -14.98 -17.86
C GLU A 14 8.51 -13.85 -18.51
N HIS A 15 8.12 -12.84 -17.72
CA HIS A 15 7.30 -11.73 -18.18
C HIS A 15 7.97 -10.90 -19.28
N ALA A 16 9.29 -10.69 -19.16
CA ALA A 16 10.07 -9.95 -20.16
C ALA A 16 10.07 -10.63 -21.54
N VAL A 17 9.95 -11.96 -21.57
CA VAL A 17 9.91 -12.77 -22.78
C VAL A 17 8.50 -12.84 -23.34
N SER A 18 7.54 -13.22 -22.50
CA SER A 18 6.20 -13.63 -22.93
C SER A 18 5.10 -12.59 -22.73
N GLY A 19 5.41 -11.44 -22.13
CA GLY A 19 4.40 -10.51 -21.62
C GLY A 19 3.54 -11.14 -20.52
N GLY A 20 2.52 -10.40 -20.09
CA GLY A 20 1.66 -10.80 -18.97
C GLY A 20 0.89 -12.09 -19.19
N LYS A 21 0.06 -12.11 -20.24
CA LYS A 21 -0.82 -13.25 -20.55
C LYS A 21 -0.01 -14.51 -20.86
N GLY A 22 1.02 -14.38 -21.69
CA GLY A 22 1.87 -15.51 -22.09
C GLY A 22 2.62 -16.13 -20.90
N ALA A 23 3.17 -15.30 -20.02
CA ALA A 23 3.86 -15.79 -18.82
C ALA A 23 2.90 -16.50 -17.85
N ASN A 24 1.70 -15.96 -17.64
CA ASN A 24 0.70 -16.61 -16.79
C ASN A 24 0.22 -17.94 -17.37
N LEU A 25 0.00 -18.02 -18.69
CA LEU A 25 -0.36 -19.27 -19.35
C LEU A 25 0.73 -20.33 -19.24
N ALA A 26 2.00 -19.95 -19.44
CA ALA A 26 3.12 -20.87 -19.28
C ALA A 26 3.25 -21.41 -17.85
N ARG A 27 3.03 -20.56 -16.84
CA ARG A 27 3.02 -20.98 -15.42
C ARG A 27 1.86 -21.93 -15.13
N ALA A 28 0.67 -21.57 -15.58
CA ALA A 28 -0.54 -22.38 -15.40
C ALA A 28 -0.46 -23.74 -16.12
N ALA A 29 0.11 -23.80 -17.32
CA ALA A 29 0.15 -25.01 -18.15
C ALA A 29 0.92 -26.18 -17.51
N GLN A 30 1.74 -25.92 -16.50
CA GLN A 30 2.47 -26.96 -15.76
C GLN A 30 1.59 -27.71 -14.75
N HIS A 31 0.49 -27.11 -14.30
CA HIS A 31 -0.30 -27.60 -13.15
C HIS A 31 -1.82 -27.50 -13.30
N LEU A 32 -2.31 -26.77 -14.30
CA LEU A 32 -3.72 -26.50 -14.56
C LEU A 32 -4.08 -26.91 -16.00
N PRO A 33 -5.37 -27.18 -16.31
CA PRO A 33 -5.81 -27.68 -17.61
C PRO A 33 -5.79 -26.57 -18.68
N VAL A 34 -4.60 -26.20 -19.15
CA VAL A 34 -4.40 -25.17 -20.18
C VAL A 34 -4.27 -25.84 -21.56
N PRO A 35 -5.00 -25.39 -22.59
CA PRO A 35 -4.81 -25.85 -23.96
C PRO A 35 -3.37 -25.61 -24.44
N PRO A 36 -2.77 -26.53 -25.22
CA PRO A 36 -1.41 -26.38 -25.69
C PRO A 36 -1.27 -25.15 -26.59
N GLY A 37 -0.08 -24.55 -26.57
CA GLY A 37 0.21 -23.35 -27.33
C GLY A 37 1.67 -22.94 -27.25
N ILE A 38 1.98 -21.87 -27.96
CA ILE A 38 3.30 -21.25 -28.01
C ILE A 38 3.20 -19.75 -27.74
N VAL A 39 4.33 -19.18 -27.35
CA VAL A 39 4.55 -17.75 -27.26
C VAL A 39 5.60 -17.34 -28.28
N VAL A 40 5.26 -16.35 -29.10
CA VAL A 40 6.20 -15.57 -29.91
C VAL A 40 6.77 -14.49 -29.00
N GLY A 41 8.06 -14.62 -28.64
CA GLY A 41 8.72 -13.77 -27.67
C GLY A 41 8.78 -12.30 -28.09
N SER A 42 8.85 -11.41 -27.10
CA SER A 42 8.86 -9.96 -27.29
C SER A 42 10.03 -9.44 -28.12
N GLU A 43 11.13 -10.20 -28.20
CA GLU A 43 12.30 -9.85 -29.02
C GLU A 43 11.99 -9.89 -30.52
N VAL A 44 11.06 -10.75 -30.97
CA VAL A 44 10.61 -10.77 -32.37
C VAL A 44 9.94 -9.46 -32.75
N TYR A 45 9.16 -8.87 -31.83
CA TYR A 45 8.58 -7.54 -32.02
C TYR A 45 9.67 -6.47 -32.10
N ARG A 46 10.67 -6.51 -31.20
CA ARG A 46 11.77 -5.54 -31.20
C ARG A 46 12.55 -5.55 -32.50
N GLU A 47 12.86 -6.74 -33.03
CA GLU A 47 13.50 -6.91 -34.34
C GLU A 47 12.61 -6.38 -35.48
N PHE A 48 11.31 -6.69 -35.44
CA PHE A 48 10.33 -6.26 -36.44
C PHE A 48 10.16 -4.74 -36.51
N VAL A 49 10.10 -4.06 -35.35
CA VAL A 49 9.83 -2.61 -35.28
C VAL A 49 11.08 -1.74 -35.40
N ALA A 50 12.28 -2.29 -35.14
CA ALA A 50 13.53 -1.52 -35.17
C ALA A 50 13.76 -0.71 -36.46
N PRO A 51 13.50 -1.24 -37.68
CA PRO A 51 13.64 -0.47 -38.92
C PRO A 51 12.66 0.71 -39.03
N LEU A 52 11.56 0.71 -38.27
CA LEU A 52 10.51 1.72 -38.30
C LEU A 52 10.68 2.80 -37.22
N HIS A 53 11.62 2.66 -36.28
CA HIS A 53 11.74 3.55 -35.12
C HIS A 53 11.86 5.04 -35.50
N GLU A 54 12.62 5.38 -36.53
CA GLU A 54 12.77 6.77 -36.97
C GLU A 54 11.47 7.32 -37.55
N ALA A 55 10.78 6.54 -38.40
CA ALA A 55 9.50 6.92 -38.98
C ALA A 55 8.42 7.07 -37.91
N ILE A 56 8.36 6.15 -36.93
CA ILE A 56 7.43 6.21 -35.80
C ILE A 56 7.70 7.45 -34.95
N ARG A 57 8.98 7.75 -34.64
CA ARG A 57 9.36 8.96 -33.88
C ARG A 57 8.90 10.22 -34.59
N HIS A 58 9.08 10.30 -35.91
CA HIS A 58 8.61 11.43 -36.70
C HIS A 58 7.09 11.63 -36.60
N VAL A 59 6.31 10.54 -36.57
CA VAL A 59 4.85 10.61 -36.37
C VAL A 59 4.49 11.05 -34.95
N LEU A 60 5.23 10.58 -33.93
CA LEU A 60 4.99 10.95 -32.53
C LEU A 60 5.31 12.42 -32.25
N ASP A 61 6.40 12.93 -32.83
CA ASP A 61 6.87 14.31 -32.65
C ASP A 61 6.05 15.34 -33.45
N ASP A 62 5.19 14.90 -34.37
CA ASP A 62 4.32 15.78 -35.15
C ASP A 62 3.17 16.33 -34.28
N ALA A 63 3.33 17.58 -33.86
CA ALA A 63 2.36 18.30 -33.03
C ALA A 63 1.03 18.60 -33.76
N ALA A 64 0.97 18.47 -35.09
CA ALA A 64 -0.27 18.66 -35.85
C ALA A 64 -1.19 17.42 -35.82
N LEU A 65 -0.70 16.27 -35.35
CA LEU A 65 -1.47 15.03 -35.29
C LEU A 65 -2.07 14.83 -33.91
N ASP A 66 -3.34 14.45 -33.88
CA ASP A 66 -3.96 13.89 -32.70
C ASP A 66 -3.59 12.39 -32.51
N HIS A 67 -4.01 11.79 -31.39
CA HIS A 67 -3.73 10.39 -31.11
C HIS A 67 -4.32 9.42 -32.14
N ALA A 68 -5.46 9.76 -32.74
CA ALA A 68 -6.10 8.91 -33.74
C ALA A 68 -5.30 8.87 -35.05
N ALA A 69 -4.88 10.03 -35.55
CA ALA A 69 -4.06 10.14 -36.75
C ALA A 69 -2.66 9.53 -36.56
N ARG A 70 -2.07 9.68 -35.36
CA ARG A 70 -0.80 8.99 -35.01
C ARG A 70 -0.96 7.48 -35.06
N SER A 71 -2.02 6.95 -34.43
CA SER A 71 -2.37 5.53 -34.44
C SER A 71 -2.49 4.99 -35.86
N GLU A 72 -3.31 5.63 -36.70
CA GLU A 72 -3.55 5.18 -38.08
C GLU A 72 -2.24 5.11 -38.89
N ARG A 73 -1.43 6.17 -38.85
CA ARG A 73 -0.16 6.21 -39.59
C ARG A 73 0.83 5.16 -39.12
N ILE A 74 0.98 4.97 -37.80
CA ILE A 74 1.92 3.98 -37.25
C ILE A 74 1.44 2.56 -37.56
N GLN A 75 0.15 2.28 -37.42
CA GLN A 75 -0.41 0.97 -37.78
C GLN A 75 -0.22 0.66 -39.26
N ALA A 76 -0.41 1.63 -40.15
CA ALA A 76 -0.15 1.44 -41.58
C ALA A 76 1.32 1.06 -41.87
N LEU A 77 2.29 1.68 -41.19
CA LEU A 77 3.71 1.31 -41.29
C LEU A 77 3.94 -0.13 -40.84
N LEU A 78 3.37 -0.53 -39.71
CA LEU A 78 3.53 -1.87 -39.14
C LEU A 78 2.87 -2.94 -40.03
N LEU A 79 1.67 -2.68 -40.55
CA LEU A 79 0.96 -3.65 -41.40
C LEU A 79 1.65 -3.87 -42.75
N ALA A 80 2.36 -2.87 -43.27
CA ALA A 80 3.16 -2.95 -44.49
C ALA A 80 4.54 -3.60 -44.31
N GLN A 81 5.06 -3.63 -43.08
CA GLN A 81 6.36 -4.20 -42.76
C GLN A 81 6.32 -5.75 -42.78
N SER A 82 7.35 -6.37 -43.33
CA SER A 82 7.49 -7.83 -43.32
C SER A 82 8.02 -8.32 -41.98
N LEU A 83 7.49 -9.45 -41.50
CA LEU A 83 8.04 -10.16 -40.34
C LEU A 83 9.42 -10.77 -40.68
N PRO A 84 10.27 -11.04 -39.68
CA PRO A 84 11.57 -11.69 -39.89
C PRO A 84 11.46 -12.98 -40.70
N SER A 85 12.32 -13.15 -41.71
CA SER A 85 12.19 -14.24 -42.70
C SER A 85 12.35 -15.65 -42.12
N SER A 86 13.06 -15.79 -40.99
CA SER A 86 13.20 -17.07 -40.27
C SER A 86 11.93 -17.49 -39.54
N LEU A 87 11.07 -16.54 -39.15
CA LEU A 87 9.91 -16.80 -38.28
C LEU A 87 8.93 -17.79 -38.91
N ARG A 88 8.68 -17.71 -40.23
CA ARG A 88 7.73 -18.60 -40.91
C ARG A 88 8.10 -20.06 -40.77
N GLY A 89 9.37 -20.40 -41.01
CA GLY A 89 9.86 -21.77 -40.95
C GLY A 89 9.86 -22.32 -39.52
N GLU A 90 10.32 -21.50 -38.57
CA GLU A 90 10.34 -21.87 -37.14
C GLU A 90 8.92 -22.05 -36.58
N LEU A 91 7.99 -21.18 -36.95
CA LEU A 91 6.59 -21.25 -36.54
C LEU A 91 5.91 -22.49 -37.12
N ALA A 92 6.07 -22.78 -38.41
CA ALA A 92 5.51 -23.98 -39.04
C ALA A 92 5.97 -25.26 -38.31
N ALA A 93 7.28 -25.39 -38.07
CA ALA A 93 7.85 -26.55 -37.38
C ALA A 93 7.31 -26.70 -35.95
N LYS A 94 7.11 -25.59 -35.22
CA LYS A 94 6.55 -25.63 -33.85
C LYS A 94 5.06 -25.93 -33.81
N LEU A 95 4.28 -25.39 -34.75
CA LEU A 95 2.86 -25.71 -34.87
C LEU A 95 2.66 -27.19 -35.22
N GLU A 96 3.47 -27.73 -36.13
CA GLU A 96 3.44 -29.17 -36.46
C GLU A 96 3.82 -30.05 -35.26
N ALA A 97 4.88 -29.69 -34.52
CA ALA A 97 5.32 -30.42 -33.33
C ALA A 97 4.27 -30.47 -32.19
N LEU A 98 3.32 -29.53 -32.16
CA LEU A 98 2.25 -29.45 -31.16
C LEU A 98 0.87 -29.89 -31.69
N ASP A 99 0.82 -30.45 -32.91
CA ASP A 99 -0.43 -30.83 -33.58
C ASP A 99 -1.40 -29.65 -33.75
N LEU A 100 -0.84 -28.48 -34.11
CA LEU A 100 -1.56 -27.22 -34.32
C LEU A 100 -1.50 -26.71 -35.76
N ALA A 101 -0.86 -27.41 -36.69
CA ALA A 101 -0.69 -26.95 -38.07
C ALA A 101 -2.03 -26.72 -38.80
N ASP A 102 -2.99 -27.64 -38.61
CA ASP A 102 -4.34 -27.57 -39.21
C ASP A 102 -5.44 -27.27 -38.18
N ALA A 103 -5.07 -27.20 -36.89
CA ALA A 103 -6.01 -26.89 -35.82
C ALA A 103 -6.36 -25.40 -35.83
N PRO A 104 -7.61 -25.03 -35.48
CA PRO A 104 -7.94 -23.64 -35.20
C PRO A 104 -7.17 -23.17 -33.96
N VAL A 105 -6.57 -21.98 -34.05
CA VAL A 105 -5.84 -21.34 -32.94
C VAL A 105 -6.42 -19.96 -32.63
N ALA A 106 -6.27 -19.55 -31.37
CA ALA A 106 -6.43 -18.17 -30.93
C ALA A 106 -5.05 -17.48 -30.93
N VAL A 107 -4.98 -16.31 -31.55
CA VAL A 107 -3.79 -15.46 -31.58
C VAL A 107 -4.06 -14.23 -30.71
N ARG A 108 -3.38 -14.13 -29.57
CA ARG A 108 -3.65 -13.14 -28.51
C ARG A 108 -2.43 -12.27 -28.24
N SER A 109 -2.62 -10.96 -28.20
CA SER A 109 -1.60 -10.00 -27.77
C SER A 109 -1.19 -10.23 -26.31
N SER A 110 0.10 -10.09 -26.01
CA SER A 110 0.65 -10.18 -24.64
C SER A 110 1.76 -9.14 -24.46
N GLY A 111 1.39 -7.91 -24.13
CA GLY A 111 2.32 -6.80 -23.94
C GLY A 111 3.21 -6.96 -22.70
N THR A 112 4.45 -6.49 -22.79
CA THR A 112 5.42 -6.56 -21.68
C THR A 112 5.20 -5.47 -20.63
N LEU A 113 4.40 -4.45 -20.94
CA LEU A 113 4.04 -3.37 -20.03
C LEU A 113 2.61 -3.54 -19.47
N GLU A 114 1.89 -4.58 -19.86
CA GLU A 114 0.47 -4.81 -19.49
C GLU A 114 0.23 -5.01 -18.00
N ASP A 115 1.24 -5.46 -17.26
CA ASP A 115 1.17 -5.71 -15.80
C ASP A 115 1.97 -4.71 -14.98
N LEU A 116 2.35 -3.55 -15.56
CA LEU A 116 2.94 -2.49 -14.77
C LEU A 116 1.95 -1.95 -13.73
N PRO A 117 2.42 -1.56 -12.53
CA PRO A 117 1.59 -0.92 -11.51
C PRO A 117 0.81 0.28 -12.05
N GLY A 118 -0.50 0.29 -11.86
CA GLY A 118 -1.39 1.34 -12.37
C GLY A 118 -1.76 1.21 -13.86
N ALA A 119 -1.16 0.24 -14.57
CA ALA A 119 -1.30 0.02 -15.99
C ALA A 119 -2.44 -0.99 -16.33
N ALA A 120 -3.70 -0.56 -16.36
CA ALA A 120 -4.82 -1.36 -16.84
C ALA A 120 -4.88 -1.38 -18.38
N PHE A 121 -4.00 -2.16 -19.02
CA PHE A 121 -4.05 -2.42 -20.46
C PHE A 121 -5.08 -3.50 -20.86
N ALA A 122 -5.91 -3.95 -19.92
CA ALA A 122 -6.91 -4.98 -20.14
C ALA A 122 -7.87 -4.61 -21.28
N GLY A 123 -8.00 -5.51 -22.26
CA GLY A 123 -8.90 -5.36 -23.41
C GLY A 123 -8.48 -4.29 -24.42
N GLN A 124 -7.26 -3.74 -24.34
CA GLN A 124 -6.82 -2.67 -25.25
C GLN A 124 -6.19 -3.16 -26.57
N HIS A 125 -5.82 -4.44 -26.61
CA HIS A 125 -5.09 -5.05 -27.72
C HIS A 125 -5.87 -6.23 -28.33
N ASP A 126 -5.57 -6.53 -29.59
CA ASP A 126 -6.39 -7.41 -30.41
C ASP A 126 -6.20 -8.90 -30.04
N THR A 127 -7.32 -9.61 -29.98
CA THR A 127 -7.40 -11.08 -29.97
C THR A 127 -8.10 -11.55 -31.24
N LEU A 128 -7.49 -12.52 -31.94
CA LEU A 128 -8.07 -13.11 -33.15
C LEU A 128 -8.35 -14.59 -32.92
N LEU A 129 -9.60 -15.00 -33.15
CA LEU A 129 -10.09 -16.35 -32.86
C LEU A 129 -10.30 -17.18 -34.13
N GLY A 130 -10.15 -18.49 -34.02
CA GLY A 130 -10.47 -19.43 -35.11
C GLY A 130 -9.52 -19.34 -36.31
N ILE A 131 -8.27 -18.90 -36.11
CA ILE A 131 -7.27 -18.76 -37.17
C ILE A 131 -6.73 -20.13 -37.57
N ARG A 132 -6.55 -20.37 -38.88
CA ARG A 132 -6.04 -21.63 -39.42
C ARG A 132 -4.94 -21.38 -40.45
N GLY A 133 -3.87 -22.15 -40.39
CA GLY A 133 -2.75 -22.10 -41.32
C GLY A 133 -1.67 -21.07 -40.96
N VAL A 134 -0.40 -21.46 -41.17
CA VAL A 134 0.78 -20.69 -40.73
C VAL A 134 0.81 -19.25 -41.26
N ASP A 135 0.46 -19.04 -42.53
CA ASP A 135 0.54 -17.72 -43.15
C ASP A 135 -0.53 -16.76 -42.61
N VAL A 136 -1.71 -17.28 -42.23
CA VAL A 136 -2.77 -16.50 -41.57
C VAL A 136 -2.41 -16.20 -40.12
N VAL A 137 -1.74 -17.14 -39.42
CA VAL A 137 -1.20 -16.89 -38.07
C VAL A 137 -0.14 -15.78 -38.10
N LEU A 138 0.74 -15.75 -39.10
CA LEU A 138 1.72 -14.67 -39.28
C LEU A 138 1.05 -13.31 -39.53
N ASP A 139 -0.03 -13.27 -40.30
CA ASP A 139 -0.82 -12.04 -40.48
C ASP A 139 -1.47 -11.60 -39.16
N ALA A 140 -2.05 -12.53 -38.41
CA ALA A 140 -2.63 -12.26 -37.09
C ALA A 140 -1.58 -11.75 -36.09
N ILE A 141 -0.36 -12.30 -36.08
CA ILE A 141 0.77 -11.80 -35.25
C ILE A 141 1.07 -10.33 -35.58
N ARG A 142 1.12 -9.98 -36.88
CA ARG A 142 1.38 -8.60 -37.32
C ARG A 142 0.26 -7.65 -36.90
N ARG A 143 -1.00 -8.10 -36.96
CA ARG A 143 -2.16 -7.35 -36.48
C ARG A 143 -2.11 -7.14 -34.97
N CYS A 144 -1.76 -8.18 -34.19
CA CYS A 144 -1.47 -8.02 -32.77
C CYS A 144 -0.41 -6.93 -32.59
N TYR A 145 0.75 -6.98 -33.27
CA TYR A 145 1.79 -5.93 -33.20
C TYR A 145 1.28 -4.52 -33.50
N ALA A 146 0.42 -4.36 -34.50
CA ALA A 146 -0.22 -3.07 -34.80
C ALA A 146 -1.13 -2.58 -33.64
N SER A 147 -1.83 -3.49 -32.95
CA SER A 147 -2.74 -3.13 -31.85
C SER A 147 -2.04 -2.47 -30.64
N LEU A 148 -0.73 -2.67 -30.45
CA LEU A 148 0.06 -1.93 -29.44
C LEU A 148 0.01 -0.41 -29.66
N TRP A 149 -0.35 0.02 -30.87
CA TRP A 149 -0.42 1.41 -31.31
C TRP A 149 -1.85 1.90 -31.51
N ASN A 150 -2.86 1.20 -30.97
CA ASN A 150 -4.24 1.65 -30.97
C ASN A 150 -4.40 3.05 -30.37
N ALA A 151 -5.31 3.85 -30.93
CA ALA A 151 -5.49 5.27 -30.58
C ALA A 151 -5.74 5.50 -29.08
N HIS A 152 -6.43 4.57 -28.41
CA HIS A 152 -6.71 4.66 -26.98
C HIS A 152 -5.53 4.26 -26.08
N VAL A 153 -4.52 3.55 -26.62
CA VAL A 153 -3.32 3.09 -25.90
C VAL A 153 -2.26 4.20 -25.78
N LEU A 154 -2.21 5.12 -26.75
CA LEU A 154 -1.25 6.23 -26.75
C LEU A 154 -1.42 7.19 -25.55
N PRO A 155 -2.58 7.86 -25.36
CA PRO A 155 -2.76 8.78 -24.23
C PRO A 155 -2.68 8.06 -22.87
N TYR A 156 -2.92 6.75 -22.86
CA TYR A 156 -2.74 5.92 -21.69
C TYR A 156 -1.27 5.83 -21.25
N ARG A 157 -0.38 5.50 -22.19
CA ARG A 157 1.08 5.44 -21.94
C ARG A 157 1.65 6.81 -21.55
N GLU A 158 1.21 7.88 -22.21
CA GLU A 158 1.62 9.26 -21.88
C GLU A 158 1.27 9.63 -20.43
N ARG A 159 0.04 9.34 -19.97
CA ARG A 159 -0.39 9.59 -18.58
C ARG A 159 0.43 8.83 -17.55
N MET A 160 0.95 7.66 -17.91
CA MET A 160 1.82 6.85 -17.05
C MET A 160 3.29 7.24 -17.15
N GLY A 161 3.64 8.23 -17.99
CA GLY A 161 5.02 8.63 -18.23
C GLY A 161 5.85 7.53 -18.93
N LEU A 162 5.19 6.60 -19.62
CA LEU A 162 5.86 5.50 -20.32
C LEU A 162 6.25 5.94 -21.73
N ASN A 163 7.52 5.76 -22.07
CA ASN A 163 7.99 5.96 -23.42
C ASN A 163 7.36 4.94 -24.37
N HIS A 164 6.73 5.42 -25.45
CA HIS A 164 6.06 4.57 -26.43
C HIS A 164 6.99 3.55 -27.09
N LEU A 165 8.25 3.93 -27.32
CA LEU A 165 9.24 3.10 -28.00
C LEU A 165 9.79 1.97 -27.11
N ASP A 166 9.64 2.08 -25.78
CA ASP A 166 10.06 1.04 -24.85
C ASP A 166 9.01 -0.07 -24.72
N ALA A 167 7.80 0.14 -25.27
CA ALA A 167 6.73 -0.85 -25.27
C ALA A 167 7.05 -1.99 -26.25
N ALA A 168 7.05 -3.22 -25.75
CA ALA A 168 7.20 -4.42 -26.54
C ALA A 168 6.02 -5.38 -26.32
N MET A 169 5.86 -6.32 -27.25
CA MET A 169 4.76 -7.28 -27.21
C MET A 169 5.19 -8.66 -27.65
N ALA A 170 4.83 -9.65 -26.84
CA ALA A 170 4.79 -11.04 -27.24
C ALA A 170 3.41 -11.37 -27.83
N VAL A 171 3.31 -12.48 -28.55
CA VAL A 171 2.04 -12.97 -29.10
C VAL A 171 1.84 -14.43 -28.70
N VAL A 172 0.72 -14.73 -28.09
CA VAL A 172 0.32 -16.09 -27.71
C VAL A 172 -0.43 -16.72 -28.89
N VAL A 173 -0.03 -17.92 -29.29
CA VAL A 173 -0.75 -18.76 -30.26
C VAL A 173 -1.19 -20.03 -29.55
N GLN A 174 -2.47 -20.13 -29.23
CA GLN A 174 -3.04 -21.18 -28.37
C GLN A 174 -4.06 -22.00 -29.14
N LYS A 175 -4.11 -23.32 -28.90
CA LYS A 175 -5.16 -24.19 -29.45
C LYS A 175 -6.55 -23.67 -29.06
N MET A 176 -7.42 -23.51 -30.04
CA MET A 176 -8.79 -23.09 -29.82
C MET A 176 -9.61 -24.23 -29.21
N VAL A 177 -10.19 -24.01 -28.02
CA VAL A 177 -11.21 -24.91 -27.45
C VAL A 177 -12.50 -24.73 -28.25
N GLN A 178 -13.02 -25.83 -28.82
CA GLN A 178 -14.21 -25.79 -29.67
C GLN A 178 -15.45 -25.92 -28.78
N VAL A 179 -16.03 -24.80 -28.38
CA VAL A 179 -17.23 -24.78 -27.53
C VAL A 179 -18.47 -24.77 -28.41
N GLY A 180 -19.33 -25.78 -28.24
CA GLY A 180 -20.62 -25.88 -28.94
C GLY A 180 -21.65 -24.83 -28.51
N GLU A 181 -22.75 -24.73 -29.25
CA GLU A 181 -23.90 -23.87 -28.90
C GLU A 181 -24.69 -24.36 -27.67
N ASP A 182 -24.47 -25.61 -27.26
CA ASP A 182 -25.02 -26.27 -26.08
C ASP A 182 -23.99 -26.41 -24.94
N GLU A 183 -22.77 -25.94 -25.15
CA GLU A 183 -21.71 -25.87 -24.16
C GLU A 183 -21.44 -24.42 -23.75
N ALA A 184 -20.62 -24.22 -22.72
CA ALA A 184 -20.42 -22.90 -22.14
C ALA A 184 -18.95 -22.53 -21.96
N ALA A 185 -18.70 -21.24 -22.02
CA ALA A 185 -17.46 -20.61 -21.63
C ALA A 185 -17.77 -19.32 -20.87
N GLY A 186 -16.75 -18.75 -20.24
CA GLY A 186 -16.92 -17.48 -19.57
C GLY A 186 -15.76 -17.11 -18.67
N VAL A 187 -16.09 -16.35 -17.63
CA VAL A 187 -15.13 -15.79 -16.68
C VAL A 187 -15.48 -16.26 -15.28
N ALA A 188 -14.48 -16.52 -14.45
CA ALA A 188 -14.68 -16.79 -13.03
C ALA A 188 -13.66 -16.05 -12.18
N PHE A 189 -14.13 -15.42 -11.13
CA PHE A 189 -13.31 -14.77 -10.12
C PHE A 189 -13.29 -15.64 -8.87
N SER A 190 -12.10 -15.90 -8.35
CA SER A 190 -11.95 -16.68 -7.12
C SER A 190 -12.53 -15.94 -5.89
N ILE A 191 -12.74 -14.63 -6.00
CA ILE A 191 -13.47 -13.78 -5.05
C ILE A 191 -14.61 -13.05 -5.78
N ASP A 192 -15.49 -12.34 -5.08
CA ASP A 192 -16.50 -11.46 -5.71
C ASP A 192 -15.98 -10.01 -5.77
N PRO A 193 -15.42 -9.58 -6.92
CA PRO A 193 -14.91 -8.22 -7.07
C PRO A 193 -16.02 -7.18 -7.25
N VAL A 194 -17.29 -7.58 -7.42
CA VAL A 194 -18.39 -6.64 -7.69
C VAL A 194 -19.00 -6.15 -6.38
N ARG A 195 -19.22 -7.07 -5.43
CA ARG A 195 -19.72 -6.73 -4.08
C ARG A 195 -18.62 -6.56 -3.04
N GLY A 196 -17.39 -6.90 -3.40
CA GLY A 196 -16.25 -6.91 -2.47
C GLY A 196 -16.29 -8.07 -1.48
N ALA A 197 -16.99 -9.17 -1.79
CA ALA A 197 -17.06 -10.34 -0.92
C ALA A 197 -15.89 -11.29 -1.19
N LEU A 198 -14.95 -11.33 -0.24
CA LEU A 198 -13.74 -12.17 -0.34
C LEU A 198 -13.99 -13.66 -0.07
N ASP A 199 -15.18 -14.02 0.42
CA ASP A 199 -15.59 -15.37 0.81
C ASP A 199 -16.42 -16.09 -0.28
N GLN A 200 -16.64 -15.46 -1.44
CA GLN A 200 -17.48 -15.98 -2.53
C GLN A 200 -16.74 -16.02 -3.85
N VAL A 201 -16.93 -17.07 -4.64
CA VAL A 201 -16.52 -17.16 -6.06
C VAL A 201 -17.65 -16.59 -6.92
N LEU A 202 -17.32 -15.74 -7.88
CA LEU A 202 -18.25 -15.23 -8.90
C LEU A 202 -17.97 -15.91 -10.24
N ILE A 203 -18.99 -16.44 -10.90
CA ILE A 203 -18.88 -17.07 -12.23
C ILE A 203 -19.87 -16.41 -13.18
N ASN A 204 -19.36 -15.95 -14.32
CA ASN A 204 -20.17 -15.48 -15.44
C ASN A 204 -20.06 -16.47 -16.59
N ALA A 205 -21.18 -16.86 -17.18
CA ALA A 205 -21.22 -17.89 -18.22
C ALA A 205 -22.21 -17.54 -19.34
N ALA A 206 -21.83 -17.89 -20.57
CA ALA A 206 -22.71 -17.88 -21.75
C ALA A 206 -22.51 -19.15 -22.58
N PHE A 207 -23.45 -19.44 -23.46
CA PHE A 207 -23.32 -20.53 -24.42
C PHE A 207 -22.32 -20.16 -25.54
N GLY A 208 -21.56 -21.15 -26.02
CA GLY A 208 -20.51 -20.93 -27.02
C GLY A 208 -19.23 -20.31 -26.45
N LEU A 209 -18.48 -19.62 -27.30
CA LEU A 209 -17.19 -19.01 -27.00
C LEU A 209 -17.32 -17.86 -25.98
N GLY A 210 -16.35 -17.78 -25.06
CA GLY A 210 -16.37 -16.81 -23.95
C GLY A 210 -16.18 -15.34 -24.35
N GLU A 211 -15.94 -15.02 -25.62
CA GLU A 211 -15.78 -13.64 -26.10
C GLU A 211 -17.05 -12.80 -25.84
N THR A 212 -18.24 -13.41 -25.87
CA THR A 212 -19.50 -12.73 -25.53
C THR A 212 -19.54 -12.26 -24.08
N VAL A 213 -18.96 -13.05 -23.16
CA VAL A 213 -18.83 -12.72 -21.73
C VAL A 213 -17.78 -11.63 -21.51
N VAL A 214 -16.63 -11.75 -22.17
CA VAL A 214 -15.50 -10.81 -22.02
C VAL A 214 -15.81 -9.45 -22.64
N GLY A 215 -16.47 -9.43 -23.80
CA GLY A 215 -16.89 -8.21 -24.49
C GLY A 215 -18.03 -7.46 -23.79
N GLY A 216 -18.85 -8.16 -22.99
CA GLY A 216 -19.96 -7.56 -22.25
C GLY A 216 -21.10 -7.05 -23.14
N GLU A 217 -21.17 -7.50 -24.39
CA GLU A 217 -22.16 -7.06 -25.38
C GLU A 217 -23.50 -7.78 -25.25
N GLU A 218 -23.51 -8.95 -24.58
CA GLU A 218 -24.69 -9.81 -24.45
C GLU A 218 -24.99 -10.15 -22.97
N PRO A 219 -26.26 -10.42 -22.61
CA PRO A 219 -26.61 -10.90 -21.28
C PRO A 219 -25.96 -12.26 -20.98
N VAL A 220 -25.48 -12.43 -19.75
CA VAL A 220 -24.81 -13.66 -19.30
C VAL A 220 -25.42 -14.15 -17.99
N ASP A 221 -25.29 -15.44 -17.72
CA ASP A 221 -25.65 -15.97 -16.42
C ASP A 221 -24.60 -15.58 -15.38
N GLU A 222 -25.06 -15.36 -14.15
CA GLU A 222 -24.22 -15.05 -13.00
C GLU A 222 -24.47 -16.05 -11.88
N TYR A 223 -23.40 -16.65 -11.35
CA TYR A 223 -23.47 -17.61 -10.25
C TYR A 223 -22.51 -17.21 -9.14
N ARG A 224 -22.96 -17.31 -7.88
CA ARG A 224 -22.17 -17.00 -6.69
C ARG A 224 -22.12 -18.19 -5.77
N LEU A 225 -20.92 -18.67 -5.46
CA LEU A 225 -20.71 -19.85 -4.61
C LEU A 225 -19.82 -19.50 -3.41
N LYS A 226 -20.11 -20.05 -2.23
CA LYS A 226 -19.21 -19.88 -1.07
C LYS A 226 -17.90 -20.61 -1.30
N ARG A 227 -16.78 -19.98 -0.94
CA ARG A 227 -15.44 -20.58 -1.06
C ARG A 227 -15.21 -21.76 -0.12
N SER A 228 -15.88 -21.78 1.02
CA SER A 228 -15.66 -22.78 2.07
C SER A 228 -16.16 -24.17 1.70
N ASP A 229 -17.32 -24.25 1.02
CA ASP A 229 -18.03 -25.51 0.76
C ASP A 229 -18.64 -25.59 -0.65
N MET A 230 -18.46 -24.56 -1.48
CA MET A 230 -19.03 -24.46 -2.83
C MET A 230 -20.57 -24.54 -2.85
N SER A 231 -21.23 -24.16 -1.76
CA SER A 231 -22.68 -23.98 -1.73
C SER A 231 -23.08 -22.75 -2.54
N GLU A 232 -24.14 -22.87 -3.33
CA GLU A 232 -24.68 -21.77 -4.13
C GLU A 232 -25.35 -20.74 -3.20
N VAL A 233 -24.91 -19.49 -3.33
CA VAL A 233 -25.48 -18.33 -2.64
C VAL A 233 -26.58 -17.71 -3.50
N GLU A 234 -26.32 -17.58 -4.79
CA GLU A 234 -27.20 -16.91 -5.74
C GLU A 234 -26.93 -17.39 -7.17
N ALA A 235 -27.98 -17.46 -7.98
CA ALA A 235 -27.92 -17.71 -9.41
C ALA A 235 -28.90 -16.79 -10.15
N VAL A 236 -28.39 -16.04 -11.13
CA VAL A 236 -29.16 -15.17 -12.01
C VAL A 236 -29.02 -15.71 -13.42
N ILE A 237 -30.14 -16.11 -14.03
CA ILE A 237 -30.17 -16.65 -15.40
C ILE A 237 -30.66 -15.57 -16.34
N ALA A 238 -29.85 -15.26 -17.35
CA ALA A 238 -30.18 -14.28 -18.37
C ALA A 238 -30.77 -14.94 -19.63
N GLU A 239 -31.54 -14.17 -20.41
CA GLU A 239 -31.97 -14.58 -21.75
C GLU A 239 -30.78 -14.43 -22.71
N LYS A 240 -30.30 -15.56 -23.24
CA LYS A 240 -29.14 -15.64 -24.15
C LYS A 240 -29.66 -15.95 -25.57
N PRO A 241 -29.91 -14.95 -26.43
CA PRO A 241 -30.60 -15.17 -27.71
C PRO A 241 -29.77 -15.90 -28.76
N GLN A 242 -28.44 -15.89 -28.63
CA GLN A 242 -27.51 -16.50 -29.57
C GLN A 242 -26.25 -16.99 -28.83
N ALA A 243 -25.48 -17.85 -29.49
CA ALA A 243 -24.18 -18.32 -29.05
C ALA A 243 -23.13 -18.00 -30.11
N LEU A 244 -21.95 -17.54 -29.71
CA LEU A 244 -20.82 -17.36 -30.63
C LEU A 244 -20.07 -18.69 -30.77
N VAL A 245 -19.91 -19.19 -31.99
CA VAL A 245 -19.21 -20.47 -32.25
C VAL A 245 -18.11 -20.28 -33.29
N THR A 246 -17.16 -21.20 -33.34
CA THR A 246 -16.13 -21.24 -34.39
C THR A 246 -16.73 -21.59 -35.74
N ASP A 247 -16.26 -20.90 -36.79
CA ASP A 247 -16.63 -21.25 -38.16
C ASP A 247 -15.72 -22.36 -38.71
N ALA A 248 -16.32 -23.27 -39.48
CA ALA A 248 -15.59 -24.31 -40.22
C ALA A 248 -14.63 -23.70 -41.25
N ALA A 249 -14.98 -22.54 -41.83
CA ALA A 249 -14.13 -21.82 -42.77
C ALA A 249 -13.01 -20.99 -42.11
N GLY A 250 -12.96 -20.95 -40.77
CA GLY A 250 -12.10 -20.07 -39.98
C GLY A 250 -12.82 -18.80 -39.50
N GLY A 251 -12.42 -18.29 -38.33
CA GLY A 251 -13.11 -17.19 -37.64
C GLY A 251 -14.25 -17.66 -36.73
N THR A 252 -15.19 -16.75 -36.44
CA THR A 252 -16.33 -16.96 -35.55
C THR A 252 -17.64 -16.50 -36.20
N ARG A 253 -18.76 -17.07 -35.76
CA ARG A 253 -20.11 -16.69 -36.19
C ARG A 253 -21.12 -16.82 -35.04
N HIS A 254 -22.16 -16.00 -35.06
CA HIS A 254 -23.28 -16.16 -34.13
C HIS A 254 -24.27 -17.20 -34.66
N THR A 255 -24.72 -18.10 -33.78
CA THR A 255 -25.80 -19.04 -34.03
C THR A 255 -26.98 -18.71 -33.11
N PRO A 256 -28.20 -18.48 -33.64
CA PRO A 256 -29.39 -18.26 -32.82
C PRO A 256 -29.72 -19.48 -31.96
N LEU A 257 -30.05 -19.25 -30.69
CA LEU A 257 -30.50 -20.31 -29.78
C LEU A 257 -32.02 -20.48 -29.86
N SER A 258 -32.50 -21.69 -29.57
CA SER A 258 -33.94 -21.91 -29.39
C SER A 258 -34.46 -21.14 -28.17
N ALA A 259 -35.75 -20.78 -28.15
CA ALA A 259 -36.34 -20.05 -27.02
C ALA A 259 -36.18 -20.78 -25.67
N GLU A 260 -36.18 -22.12 -25.69
CA GLU A 260 -35.94 -22.94 -24.50
C GLU A 260 -34.48 -22.86 -24.04
N GLN A 261 -33.52 -23.02 -24.95
CA GLN A 261 -32.09 -22.89 -24.64
C GLN A 261 -31.73 -21.47 -24.18
N ALA A 262 -32.30 -20.44 -24.81
CA ALA A 262 -32.03 -19.05 -24.46
C ALA A 262 -32.34 -18.73 -22.99
N HIS A 263 -33.35 -19.39 -22.40
CA HIS A 263 -33.75 -19.23 -21.01
C HIS A 263 -33.14 -20.28 -20.07
N ALA A 264 -32.41 -21.26 -20.61
CA ALA A 264 -31.77 -22.30 -19.82
C ALA A 264 -30.48 -21.77 -19.16
N PRO A 265 -30.09 -22.32 -18.00
CA PRO A 265 -28.77 -22.04 -17.42
C PRO A 265 -27.67 -22.60 -18.33
N ALA A 266 -26.65 -21.78 -18.60
CA ALA A 266 -25.46 -22.18 -19.36
C ALA A 266 -24.65 -23.28 -18.66
N LEU A 267 -24.75 -23.36 -17.33
CA LEU A 267 -24.04 -24.36 -16.52
C LEU A 267 -25.01 -25.12 -15.61
N ALA A 268 -24.88 -26.44 -15.61
CA ALA A 268 -25.43 -27.31 -14.58
C ALA A 268 -24.68 -27.10 -13.24
N GLU A 269 -25.34 -27.42 -12.11
CA GLU A 269 -24.79 -27.22 -10.75
C GLU A 269 -23.41 -27.87 -10.55
N ALA A 270 -23.21 -29.08 -11.07
CA ALA A 270 -21.92 -29.78 -10.99
C ALA A 270 -20.82 -29.04 -11.77
N GLN A 271 -21.15 -28.44 -12.92
CA GLN A 271 -20.20 -27.66 -13.72
C GLN A 271 -19.85 -26.34 -13.02
N ARG A 272 -20.83 -25.66 -12.38
CA ARG A 272 -20.57 -24.46 -11.57
C ARG A 272 -19.55 -24.73 -10.47
N ARG A 273 -19.69 -25.86 -9.75
CA ARG A 273 -18.72 -26.28 -8.73
C ARG A 273 -17.34 -26.58 -9.31
N ALA A 274 -17.26 -27.22 -10.47
CA ALA A 274 -16.00 -27.51 -11.15
C ALA A 274 -15.27 -26.21 -11.58
N VAL A 275 -16.01 -25.23 -12.11
CA VAL A 275 -15.47 -23.91 -12.45
C VAL A 275 -14.98 -23.16 -11.20
N ALA A 276 -15.76 -23.19 -10.10
CA ALA A 276 -15.33 -22.60 -8.83
C ALA A 276 -14.06 -23.26 -8.27
N GLN A 277 -13.95 -24.58 -8.37
CA GLN A 277 -12.75 -25.32 -7.99
C GLN A 277 -11.55 -24.93 -8.86
N LEU A 278 -11.73 -24.75 -10.17
CA LEU A 278 -10.67 -24.28 -11.05
C LEU A 278 -10.20 -22.86 -10.67
N ALA A 279 -11.11 -21.95 -10.35
CA ALA A 279 -10.77 -20.60 -9.90
C ALA A 279 -9.95 -20.62 -8.60
N LEU A 280 -10.33 -21.45 -7.62
CA LEU A 280 -9.56 -21.62 -6.39
C LEU A 280 -8.21 -22.33 -6.61
N ALA A 281 -8.14 -23.30 -7.53
CA ALA A 281 -6.89 -23.95 -7.90
C ALA A 281 -5.93 -22.97 -8.58
N ALA A 282 -6.45 -22.07 -9.43
CA ALA A 282 -5.68 -20.98 -10.01
C ALA A 282 -5.17 -20.02 -8.92
N GLU A 283 -6.02 -19.61 -7.98
CA GLU A 283 -5.59 -18.79 -6.84
C GLU A 283 -4.49 -19.46 -6.01
N GLN A 284 -4.63 -20.76 -5.73
CA GLN A 284 -3.62 -21.51 -4.99
C GLN A 284 -2.29 -21.58 -5.76
N HIS A 285 -2.35 -21.78 -7.07
CA HIS A 285 -1.18 -21.86 -7.94
C HIS A 285 -0.44 -20.51 -8.03
N PHE A 286 -1.17 -19.41 -8.24
CA PHE A 286 -0.59 -18.07 -8.37
C PHE A 286 -0.34 -17.37 -7.03
N GLY A 287 -0.86 -17.90 -5.92
CA GLY A 287 -0.70 -17.32 -4.58
C GLY A 287 -1.52 -16.05 -4.33
N PHE A 288 -2.43 -15.69 -5.24
CA PHE A 288 -3.25 -14.48 -5.18
C PHE A 288 -4.61 -14.71 -5.86
N PRO A 289 -5.71 -14.07 -5.43
CA PRO A 289 -7.02 -14.21 -6.07
C PRO A 289 -6.96 -13.94 -7.57
N GLN A 290 -7.60 -14.82 -8.33
CA GLN A 290 -7.53 -14.82 -9.79
C GLN A 290 -8.89 -14.53 -10.41
N ASP A 291 -8.82 -13.81 -11.50
CA ASP A 291 -9.81 -13.74 -12.57
C ASP A 291 -9.34 -14.68 -13.68
N ILE A 292 -10.12 -15.72 -13.96
CA ILE A 292 -9.83 -16.73 -14.97
C ILE A 292 -10.84 -16.68 -16.10
N GLU A 293 -10.35 -16.84 -17.33
CA GLU A 293 -11.20 -17.22 -18.47
C GLU A 293 -11.18 -18.73 -18.58
N TRP A 294 -12.35 -19.34 -18.83
CA TRP A 294 -12.51 -20.78 -18.89
C TRP A 294 -13.44 -21.19 -20.03
N ALA A 295 -13.30 -22.44 -20.49
CA ALA A 295 -14.19 -23.03 -21.46
C ALA A 295 -14.45 -24.51 -21.14
N TRP A 296 -15.68 -24.95 -21.39
CA TRP A 296 -16.10 -26.33 -21.27
C TRP A 296 -16.21 -26.95 -22.66
N GLN A 297 -15.57 -28.09 -22.88
CA GLN A 297 -15.67 -28.86 -24.12
C GLN A 297 -15.66 -30.36 -23.81
N ASP A 298 -16.67 -31.09 -24.28
CA ASP A 298 -16.78 -32.55 -24.22
C ASP A 298 -16.54 -33.11 -22.80
N GLY A 299 -17.09 -32.44 -21.78
CA GLY A 299 -16.91 -32.84 -20.38
C GLY A 299 -15.58 -32.40 -19.75
N THR A 300 -14.72 -31.71 -20.50
CA THR A 300 -13.42 -31.21 -20.04
C THR A 300 -13.47 -29.70 -19.82
N LEU A 301 -13.01 -29.25 -18.66
CA LEU A 301 -12.89 -27.83 -18.31
C LEU A 301 -11.45 -27.36 -18.56
N TYR A 302 -11.30 -26.27 -19.32
CA TYR A 302 -10.03 -25.66 -19.67
C TYR A 302 -9.88 -24.27 -19.06
N LEU A 303 -8.67 -23.92 -18.66
CA LEU A 303 -8.25 -22.55 -18.32
C LEU A 303 -7.64 -21.89 -19.56
N LEU A 304 -8.24 -20.79 -20.00
CA LEU A 304 -7.84 -20.05 -21.20
C LEU A 304 -6.99 -18.82 -20.89
N GLN A 305 -7.13 -18.26 -19.69
CA GLN A 305 -6.36 -17.12 -19.20
C GLN A 305 -6.47 -17.05 -17.68
N SER A 306 -5.49 -16.43 -17.02
CA SER A 306 -5.55 -16.11 -15.59
C SER A 306 -4.83 -14.79 -15.32
N ARG A 307 -5.44 -13.94 -14.49
CA ARG A 307 -4.88 -12.67 -14.03
C ARG A 307 -5.26 -12.39 -12.58
N ALA A 308 -4.42 -11.63 -11.87
CA ALA A 308 -4.71 -11.25 -10.50
C ALA A 308 -5.91 -10.27 -10.41
N VAL A 309 -6.76 -10.44 -9.40
CA VAL A 309 -7.84 -9.48 -9.08
C VAL A 309 -7.26 -8.30 -8.31
N THR A 310 -6.99 -7.18 -8.99
CA THR A 310 -6.29 -6.01 -8.39
C THR A 310 -7.19 -4.85 -8.00
N ARG A 311 -8.51 -4.99 -8.18
CA ARG A 311 -9.51 -3.98 -7.83
C ARG A 311 -10.66 -4.63 -7.06
N ILE A 312 -11.11 -3.94 -6.01
CA ILE A 312 -12.22 -4.37 -5.18
C ILE A 312 -12.93 -3.13 -4.60
N PRO A 313 -14.28 -3.11 -4.56
CA PRO A 313 -15.03 -2.03 -3.95
C PRO A 313 -14.49 -1.72 -2.55
N PRO A 314 -14.18 -0.46 -2.25
CA PRO A 314 -13.57 -0.12 -0.98
C PRO A 314 -14.59 -0.14 0.15
N ARG A 315 -14.21 -0.80 1.25
CA ARG A 315 -14.82 -0.56 2.55
C ARG A 315 -13.91 0.40 3.32
N TRP A 316 -14.33 1.66 3.42
CA TRP A 316 -13.54 2.73 4.04
C TRP A 316 -13.63 2.68 5.56
N THR A 317 -12.53 2.30 6.22
CA THR A 317 -12.47 2.24 7.70
C THR A 317 -11.30 3.03 8.26
N ARG A 318 -11.38 3.29 9.57
CA ARG A 318 -10.33 3.96 10.35
C ARG A 318 -9.32 2.98 10.96
N ASP A 319 -9.47 1.67 10.75
CA ASP A 319 -8.64 0.62 11.38
C ASP A 319 -7.13 0.80 11.08
N GLU A 320 -6.75 0.97 9.81
CA GLU A 320 -5.34 1.13 9.42
C GLU A 320 -4.85 2.60 9.39
N SER A 321 -5.78 3.56 9.42
CA SER A 321 -5.47 4.98 9.20
C SER A 321 -5.51 5.82 10.48
N ALA A 322 -6.23 5.41 11.52
CA ALA A 322 -6.42 6.24 12.71
C ALA A 322 -5.17 6.44 13.55
N GLU A 323 -4.29 5.45 13.59
CA GLU A 323 -3.03 5.56 14.33
C GLU A 323 -2.11 6.62 13.68
N ARG A 324 -2.02 6.60 12.35
CA ARG A 324 -1.08 7.44 11.58
C ARG A 324 -1.65 8.81 11.22
N PHE A 325 -2.96 8.90 10.98
CA PHE A 325 -3.68 10.12 10.62
C PHE A 325 -4.87 10.31 11.59
N PRO A 326 -4.60 10.58 12.88
CA PRO A 326 -5.64 10.65 13.90
C PRO A 326 -6.60 11.83 13.73
N ASN A 327 -6.10 12.94 13.18
CA ASN A 327 -6.78 14.22 13.12
C ASN A 327 -7.23 14.55 11.68
N PRO A 328 -8.12 15.54 11.50
CA PRO A 328 -8.41 16.08 10.18
C PRO A 328 -7.15 16.58 9.48
N VAL A 329 -7.08 16.35 8.16
CA VAL A 329 -5.98 16.78 7.29
C VAL A 329 -6.51 17.79 6.28
N THR A 330 -5.74 18.83 6.02
CA THR A 330 -6.04 19.84 5.00
C THR A 330 -5.96 19.23 3.59
N PRO A 331 -6.85 19.63 2.65
CA PRO A 331 -6.88 19.08 1.29
C PRO A 331 -5.53 19.10 0.57
N LEU A 332 -4.81 20.23 0.61
CA LEU A 332 -3.57 20.37 -0.14
C LEU A 332 -2.50 19.41 0.35
N THR A 333 -2.35 19.26 1.67
CA THR A 333 -1.39 18.32 2.26
C THR A 333 -1.69 16.89 1.83
N TRP A 334 -2.96 16.47 1.86
CA TRP A 334 -3.33 15.12 1.45
C TRP A 334 -3.08 14.89 -0.04
N ASP A 335 -3.52 15.81 -0.89
CA ASP A 335 -3.39 15.69 -2.35
C ASP A 335 -1.93 15.61 -2.80
N LEU A 336 -1.02 16.33 -2.12
CA LEU A 336 0.43 16.25 -2.41
C LEU A 336 1.01 14.87 -2.07
N CYS A 337 0.56 14.24 -0.99
CA CYS A 337 1.12 13.00 -0.48
C CYS A 337 0.43 11.71 -1.00
N GLU A 338 -0.85 11.77 -1.39
CA GLU A 338 -1.67 10.59 -1.74
C GLU A 338 -1.02 9.74 -2.84
N ALA A 339 -0.52 10.38 -3.90
CA ALA A 339 0.17 9.70 -5.00
C ALA A 339 1.46 9.00 -4.54
N GLY A 340 2.21 9.64 -3.62
CA GLY A 340 3.42 9.08 -3.03
C GLY A 340 3.15 7.81 -2.21
N PHE A 341 2.05 7.80 -1.42
CA PHE A 341 1.62 6.60 -0.70
C PHE A 341 1.27 5.45 -1.64
N HIS A 342 0.51 5.73 -2.70
CA HIS A 342 0.15 4.72 -3.69
C HIS A 342 1.38 4.13 -4.40
N ALA A 343 2.34 4.99 -4.77
CA ALA A 343 3.60 4.57 -5.37
C ALA A 343 4.44 3.71 -4.42
N SER A 344 4.58 4.12 -3.15
CA SER A 344 5.30 3.37 -2.12
C SER A 344 4.68 2.00 -1.85
N LEU A 345 3.35 1.94 -1.78
CA LEU A 345 2.62 0.68 -1.55
C LEU A 345 2.85 -0.30 -2.69
N ASN A 346 2.68 0.15 -3.94
CA ASN A 346 2.91 -0.68 -5.10
C ASN A 346 4.38 -1.08 -5.26
N HIS A 347 5.32 -0.22 -4.89
CA HIS A 347 6.73 -0.59 -4.79
C HIS A 347 6.95 -1.74 -3.79
N SER A 348 6.31 -1.64 -2.63
CA SER A 348 6.38 -2.65 -1.58
C SER A 348 5.81 -4.00 -2.02
N PHE A 349 4.64 -4.01 -2.69
CA PHE A 349 4.06 -5.24 -3.23
C PHE A 349 4.97 -5.91 -4.25
N ARG A 350 5.61 -5.14 -5.14
CA ARG A 350 6.59 -5.71 -6.10
C ARG A 350 7.76 -6.38 -5.39
N LEU A 351 8.32 -5.78 -4.34
CA LEU A 351 9.39 -6.40 -3.54
C LEU A 351 8.92 -7.72 -2.91
N MET A 352 7.66 -7.79 -2.48
CA MET A 352 7.07 -9.01 -1.90
C MET A 352 6.64 -10.06 -2.94
N GLY A 353 6.73 -9.75 -4.24
CA GLY A 353 6.22 -10.62 -5.32
C GLY A 353 4.70 -10.63 -5.43
N LEU A 354 4.03 -9.60 -4.91
CA LEU A 354 2.58 -9.42 -4.98
C LEU A 354 2.20 -8.50 -6.16
N PRO A 355 1.01 -8.69 -6.76
CA PRO A 355 0.54 -7.81 -7.82
C PRO A 355 0.33 -6.38 -7.29
N PRO A 356 0.39 -5.36 -8.16
CA PRO A 356 0.08 -3.99 -7.76
C PRO A 356 -1.42 -3.83 -7.48
N PHE A 357 -1.77 -2.93 -6.56
CA PHE A 357 -3.16 -2.57 -6.29
C PHE A 357 -3.60 -1.44 -7.22
N GLY A 358 -4.72 -1.65 -7.92
CA GLY A 358 -5.19 -0.78 -9.00
C GLY A 358 -6.12 0.35 -8.57
N ASP A 359 -6.34 0.54 -7.27
CA ASP A 359 -7.24 1.55 -6.69
C ASP A 359 -6.61 2.26 -5.48
N LYS A 360 -7.36 3.16 -4.85
CA LYS A 360 -6.94 3.89 -3.65
C LYS A 360 -6.90 2.98 -2.43
N TRP A 361 -5.73 2.90 -1.81
CA TRP A 361 -5.56 2.23 -0.52
C TRP A 361 -5.99 3.12 0.64
N PHE A 362 -5.65 4.42 0.57
CA PHE A 362 -6.14 5.44 1.47
C PHE A 362 -6.89 6.51 0.68
N ALA A 363 -7.91 7.10 1.29
CA ALA A 363 -8.63 8.24 0.72
C ALA A 363 -9.09 9.21 1.81
N MET A 364 -9.06 10.50 1.50
CA MET A 364 -9.70 11.51 2.34
C MET A 364 -11.22 11.46 2.18
N ARG A 365 -11.93 11.40 3.30
CA ARG A 365 -13.39 11.55 3.41
C ARG A 365 -13.67 12.45 4.59
N ASP A 366 -14.44 13.53 4.37
CA ASP A 366 -14.82 14.42 5.47
C ASP A 366 -13.62 14.97 6.27
N TYR A 367 -12.51 15.23 5.55
CA TYR A 367 -11.21 15.68 6.08
C TYR A 367 -10.46 14.65 6.92
N TYR A 368 -10.99 13.44 7.13
CA TYR A 368 -10.26 12.32 7.74
C TYR A 368 -9.75 11.37 6.67
N ILE A 369 -8.64 10.67 6.97
CA ILE A 369 -8.10 9.65 6.08
C ILE A 369 -8.73 8.30 6.44
N TYR A 370 -9.22 7.56 5.46
CA TYR A 370 -9.75 6.21 5.62
C TYR A 370 -8.91 5.22 4.81
N GLY A 371 -8.73 4.01 5.33
CA GLY A 371 -8.12 2.89 4.64
C GLY A 371 -9.15 2.00 3.96
N ASN A 372 -8.79 1.40 2.84
CA ASN A 372 -9.62 0.41 2.14
C ASN A 372 -9.43 -0.96 2.81
N GLN A 373 -10.35 -1.33 3.69
CA GLN A 373 -10.26 -2.57 4.46
C GLN A 373 -10.36 -3.83 3.58
N ASN A 374 -11.15 -3.77 2.50
CA ASN A 374 -11.22 -4.87 1.54
C ASN A 374 -9.88 -5.08 0.83
N ALA A 375 -9.15 -4.01 0.50
CA ALA A 375 -7.79 -4.12 -0.02
C ALA A 375 -6.82 -4.71 1.02
N VAL A 376 -6.92 -4.30 2.29
CA VAL A 376 -6.09 -4.85 3.37
C VAL A 376 -6.30 -6.37 3.48
N GLU A 377 -7.54 -6.84 3.50
CA GLU A 377 -7.88 -8.26 3.55
C GLU A 377 -7.46 -9.01 2.28
N LEU A 378 -7.63 -8.38 1.12
CA LEU A 378 -7.19 -8.91 -0.18
C LEU A 378 -5.68 -9.15 -0.26
N TYR A 379 -4.86 -8.44 0.52
CA TYR A 379 -3.40 -8.64 0.56
C TYR A 379 -2.93 -9.38 1.81
N SER A 380 -3.75 -9.44 2.87
CA SER A 380 -3.43 -10.08 4.15
C SER A 380 -3.19 -11.59 4.04
N GLY A 381 -2.38 -12.17 4.94
CA GLY A 381 -2.20 -13.63 5.03
C GLY A 381 -1.40 -14.28 3.89
N ARG A 382 -0.71 -13.47 3.09
CA ARG A 382 0.21 -13.87 2.00
C ARG A 382 1.68 -13.75 2.41
N THR A 383 1.93 -13.56 3.70
CA THR A 383 3.27 -13.50 4.29
C THR A 383 3.88 -14.90 4.42
N PRO A 384 5.23 -15.01 4.50
CA PRO A 384 5.92 -16.30 4.63
C PRO A 384 5.63 -17.01 5.96
N ALA A 385 4.84 -16.42 6.88
CA ALA A 385 4.46 -17.06 8.14
C ALA A 385 3.80 -18.44 7.94
N LYS A 386 3.09 -18.67 6.83
CA LYS A 386 2.54 -19.99 6.49
C LYS A 386 3.60 -21.05 6.22
N MET A 387 4.83 -20.65 5.90
CA MET A 387 5.99 -21.53 5.69
C MET A 387 6.67 -21.89 7.03
N LEU A 388 6.37 -21.17 8.12
CA LEU A 388 7.02 -21.29 9.43
C LEU A 388 6.20 -22.14 10.43
N LYS A 389 5.59 -23.23 9.95
CA LYS A 389 4.70 -24.08 10.76
C LYS A 389 5.45 -25.09 11.64
N ASP A 390 6.54 -25.63 11.12
CA ASP A 390 7.40 -26.61 11.77
C ASP A 390 8.80 -26.56 11.15
N VAL A 391 9.75 -27.24 11.80
CA VAL A 391 11.17 -27.24 11.40
C VAL A 391 11.38 -27.78 9.98
N GLU A 392 10.63 -28.81 9.59
CA GLU A 392 10.78 -29.44 8.27
C GLU A 392 10.28 -28.53 7.15
N SER A 393 9.14 -27.89 7.34
CA SER A 393 8.55 -26.90 6.44
C SER A 393 9.48 -25.71 6.24
N ILE A 394 10.08 -25.20 7.32
CA ILE A 394 11.06 -24.10 7.25
C ILE A 394 12.26 -24.54 6.42
N ARG A 395 12.82 -25.72 6.71
CA ARG A 395 13.97 -26.27 6.00
C ARG A 395 13.70 -26.42 4.50
N ALA A 396 12.53 -26.93 4.12
CA ALA A 396 12.14 -27.08 2.72
C ALA A 396 11.95 -25.72 2.02
N ALA A 397 11.47 -24.70 2.74
CA ALA A 397 11.23 -23.37 2.21
C ALA A 397 12.48 -22.47 2.16
N LEU A 398 13.58 -22.83 2.83
CA LEU A 398 14.79 -21.99 2.94
C LEU A 398 15.31 -21.44 1.60
N PRO A 399 15.46 -22.24 0.52
CA PRO A 399 15.93 -21.72 -0.77
C PRO A 399 14.97 -20.68 -1.36
N GLN A 400 13.67 -20.91 -1.23
CA GLN A 400 12.64 -19.98 -1.68
C GLN A 400 12.66 -18.69 -0.85
N ILE A 401 12.77 -18.79 0.47
CA ILE A 401 12.86 -17.64 1.37
C ILE A 401 14.10 -16.80 1.02
N ALA A 402 15.25 -17.45 0.86
CA ALA A 402 16.50 -16.77 0.50
C ALA A 402 16.39 -16.04 -0.85
N ALA A 403 15.80 -16.67 -1.86
CA ALA A 403 15.63 -16.07 -3.18
C ALA A 403 14.59 -14.92 -3.18
N GLN A 404 13.42 -15.13 -2.58
CA GLN A 404 12.31 -14.18 -2.61
C GLN A 404 12.52 -12.96 -1.70
N TYR A 405 13.21 -13.14 -0.57
CA TYR A 405 13.39 -12.10 0.45
C TYR A 405 14.83 -11.60 0.58
N ALA A 406 15.72 -11.87 -0.39
CA ALA A 406 17.08 -11.33 -0.41
C ALA A 406 17.11 -9.80 -0.22
N TRP A 407 16.16 -9.09 -0.82
CA TRP A 407 16.02 -7.64 -0.72
C TRP A 407 15.85 -7.13 0.71
N VAL A 408 15.36 -7.96 1.65
CA VAL A 408 15.20 -7.59 3.06
C VAL A 408 16.56 -7.30 3.71
N GLN A 409 17.62 -7.98 3.29
CA GLN A 409 18.97 -7.69 3.78
C GLN A 409 19.57 -6.45 3.10
N GLU A 410 19.20 -6.19 1.85
CA GLU A 410 19.76 -5.11 1.04
C GLU A 410 19.07 -3.76 1.27
N LEU A 411 17.78 -3.76 1.60
CA LEU A 411 16.96 -2.56 1.68
C LEU A 411 17.50 -1.54 2.69
N PRO A 412 17.92 -1.90 3.92
CA PRO A 412 18.48 -0.92 4.86
C PRO A 412 19.70 -0.17 4.28
N VAL A 413 20.57 -0.87 3.55
CA VAL A 413 21.78 -0.29 2.94
C VAL A 413 21.41 0.63 1.79
N ARG A 414 20.50 0.20 0.90
CA ARG A 414 20.01 1.01 -0.23
C ARG A 414 19.32 2.28 0.27
N TRP A 415 18.46 2.15 1.27
CA TRP A 415 17.78 3.27 1.89
C TRP A 415 18.76 4.27 2.52
N MET A 416 19.80 3.79 3.21
CA MET A 416 20.78 4.66 3.86
C MET A 416 21.61 5.46 2.84
N ARG A 417 21.89 4.89 1.65
CA ARG A 417 22.45 5.63 0.51
C ARG A 417 21.49 6.72 0.02
N ASP A 418 20.20 6.39 -0.09
CA ASP A 418 19.19 7.31 -0.63
C ASP A 418 18.89 8.46 0.36
N LEU A 419 19.07 8.23 1.67
CA LEU A 419 18.97 9.24 2.71
C LEU A 419 19.93 10.42 2.47
N ASP A 420 21.18 10.17 2.04
CA ASP A 420 22.13 11.25 1.79
C ASP A 420 21.65 12.19 0.68
N THR A 421 21.13 11.61 -0.42
CA THR A 421 20.56 12.38 -1.54
C THR A 421 19.37 13.22 -1.07
N TYR A 422 18.49 12.62 -0.27
CA TYR A 422 17.35 13.31 0.31
C TYR A 422 17.76 14.49 1.21
N LEU A 423 18.68 14.27 2.17
CA LEU A 423 19.12 15.31 3.10
C LEU A 423 19.85 16.46 2.39
N LEU A 424 20.67 16.16 1.38
CA LEU A 424 21.30 17.18 0.53
C LEU A 424 20.26 17.96 -0.28
N GLY A 425 19.24 17.28 -0.81
CA GLY A 425 18.12 17.90 -1.52
C GLY A 425 17.33 18.86 -0.63
N ILE A 426 16.98 18.44 0.59
CA ILE A 426 16.33 19.29 1.59
C ILE A 426 17.22 20.51 1.90
N GLY A 427 18.52 20.29 2.11
CA GLY A 427 19.48 21.38 2.36
C GLY A 427 19.54 22.39 1.21
N ALA A 428 19.52 21.93 -0.05
CA ALA A 428 19.50 22.79 -1.22
C ALA A 428 18.22 23.64 -1.29
N LEU A 429 17.06 23.01 -1.09
CA LEU A 429 15.75 23.68 -1.07
C LEU A 429 15.66 24.73 0.04
N MET A 430 16.14 24.40 1.24
CA MET A 430 16.12 25.33 2.38
C MET A 430 17.03 26.56 2.19
N ARG A 431 18.05 26.49 1.33
CA ARG A 431 18.95 27.62 1.03
C ARG A 431 18.43 28.55 -0.08
N GLU A 432 17.51 28.08 -0.90
CA GLU A 432 16.98 28.82 -2.04
C GLU A 432 16.15 30.01 -1.55
N SER A 433 16.51 31.27 -1.84
CA SER A 433 15.65 32.42 -1.46
C SER A 433 14.33 32.39 -2.23
N LEU A 434 13.23 32.65 -1.53
CA LEU A 434 11.87 32.72 -2.09
C LEU A 434 11.39 34.18 -2.26
N ASP A 435 12.19 35.15 -1.82
CA ASP A 435 11.79 36.56 -1.79
C ASP A 435 11.65 37.10 -3.22
N GLY A 436 10.51 37.75 -3.50
CA GLY A 436 10.25 38.38 -4.80
C GLY A 436 10.02 37.42 -5.97
N ARG A 437 9.97 36.10 -5.75
CA ARG A 437 9.69 35.13 -6.82
C ARG A 437 8.23 35.15 -7.26
N PRO A 438 7.93 34.97 -8.55
CA PRO A 438 6.55 34.87 -9.01
C PRO A 438 5.89 33.56 -8.54
N LEU A 439 4.55 33.54 -8.49
CA LEU A 439 3.77 32.42 -7.97
C LEU A 439 4.08 31.07 -8.65
N ASN A 440 4.33 31.05 -9.96
CA ASN A 440 4.67 29.84 -10.70
C ASN A 440 6.02 29.26 -10.24
N GLU A 441 7.05 30.09 -10.00
CA GLU A 441 8.34 29.61 -9.49
C GLU A 441 8.25 29.13 -8.04
N LEU A 442 7.41 29.77 -7.21
CA LEU A 442 7.13 29.29 -5.87
C LEU A 442 6.40 27.95 -5.90
N TRP A 443 5.51 27.76 -6.88
CA TRP A 443 4.82 26.49 -7.09
C TRP A 443 5.78 25.39 -7.57
N ASP A 444 6.66 25.68 -8.52
CA ASP A 444 7.72 24.76 -8.95
C ASP A 444 8.64 24.36 -7.78
N TYR A 445 8.90 25.27 -6.84
CA TYR A 445 9.60 24.94 -5.60
C TYR A 445 8.83 23.92 -4.75
N VAL A 446 7.52 24.07 -4.57
CA VAL A 446 6.66 23.10 -3.86
C VAL A 446 6.63 21.75 -4.57
N LEU A 447 6.49 21.73 -5.90
CA LEU A 447 6.48 20.50 -6.69
C LEU A 447 7.82 19.75 -6.61
N ARG A 448 8.96 20.47 -6.59
CA ARG A 448 10.28 19.86 -6.37
C ARG A 448 10.41 19.22 -4.99
N ILE A 449 9.85 19.84 -3.95
CA ILE A 449 9.80 19.25 -2.60
C ILE A 449 8.98 17.95 -2.65
N ASN A 450 7.81 17.98 -3.30
CA ASN A 450 6.96 16.80 -3.41
C ASN A 450 7.63 15.65 -4.15
N ALA A 451 8.30 15.93 -5.27
CA ALA A 451 9.05 14.93 -6.02
C ALA A 451 10.21 14.33 -5.20
N LEU A 452 10.94 15.16 -4.46
CA LEU A 452 12.02 14.69 -3.57
C LEU A 452 11.46 13.80 -2.46
N GLY A 453 10.36 14.22 -1.82
CA GLY A 453 9.70 13.46 -0.77
C GLY A 453 9.14 12.13 -1.26
N ALA A 454 8.41 12.10 -2.38
CA ALA A 454 7.88 10.88 -2.97
C ALA A 454 8.99 9.88 -3.34
N SER A 455 10.12 10.36 -3.85
CA SER A 455 11.26 9.51 -4.20
C SER A 455 11.89 8.86 -2.96
N TYR A 456 12.10 9.64 -1.91
CA TYR A 456 12.66 9.17 -0.64
C TYR A 456 11.69 8.25 0.13
N PHE A 457 10.39 8.54 0.08
CA PHE A 457 9.33 7.78 0.75
C PHE A 457 9.02 6.45 0.06
N LEU A 458 9.49 6.23 -1.18
CA LEU A 458 9.17 5.05 -1.98
C LEU A 458 9.32 3.71 -1.23
N PRO A 459 10.40 3.42 -0.47
CA PRO A 459 10.53 2.19 0.32
C PRO A 459 9.83 2.21 1.70
N ASN A 460 9.24 3.33 2.15
CA ASN A 460 8.69 3.47 3.51
C ASN A 460 7.76 2.31 3.89
N ILE A 461 6.74 2.04 3.08
CA ILE A 461 5.75 1.00 3.38
C ILE A 461 6.41 -0.38 3.42
N ALA A 462 7.43 -0.63 2.60
CA ALA A 462 8.18 -1.89 2.60
C ALA A 462 8.93 -2.07 3.92
N ILE A 463 9.49 -0.99 4.49
CA ILE A 463 10.17 -1.02 5.79
C ILE A 463 9.19 -1.46 6.87
N SER A 464 8.05 -0.78 7.01
CA SER A 464 7.06 -1.07 8.05
C SER A 464 6.43 -2.46 7.90
N LEU A 465 6.10 -2.89 6.68
CA LEU A 465 5.56 -4.23 6.43
C LEU A 465 6.59 -5.34 6.70
N THR A 466 7.86 -5.09 6.40
CA THR A 466 8.95 -6.04 6.67
C THR A 466 9.18 -6.19 8.17
N GLN A 467 9.19 -5.07 8.92
CA GLN A 467 9.29 -5.10 10.38
C GLN A 467 8.18 -5.98 10.98
N ARG A 468 6.92 -5.74 10.59
CA ARG A 468 5.77 -6.55 11.04
C ARG A 468 5.94 -8.02 10.66
N THR A 469 6.40 -8.30 9.44
CA THR A 469 6.61 -9.68 8.96
C THR A 469 7.70 -10.40 9.75
N LEU A 470 8.81 -9.73 10.05
CA LEU A 470 9.90 -10.26 10.87
C LEU A 470 9.46 -10.53 12.30
N TYR A 471 8.63 -9.66 12.88
CA TYR A 471 8.07 -9.88 14.21
C TYR A 471 7.18 -11.12 14.25
N VAL A 472 6.28 -11.27 13.29
CA VAL A 472 5.43 -12.46 13.17
C VAL A 472 6.30 -13.70 12.95
N ALA A 473 7.32 -13.63 12.09
CA ALA A 473 8.22 -14.74 11.84
C ALA A 473 8.97 -15.18 13.10
N LEU A 474 9.53 -14.23 13.86
CA LEU A 474 10.21 -14.50 15.12
C LEU A 474 9.28 -15.13 16.15
N GLN A 475 8.07 -14.58 16.32
CA GLN A 475 7.07 -15.14 17.23
C GLN A 475 6.67 -16.57 16.85
N GLN A 476 6.48 -16.86 15.57
CA GLN A 476 6.16 -18.21 15.11
C GLN A 476 7.32 -19.17 15.37
N MET A 477 8.56 -18.77 15.08
CA MET A 477 9.75 -19.58 15.36
C MET A 477 9.90 -19.89 16.85
N LEU A 478 9.67 -18.91 17.73
CA LEU A 478 9.72 -19.11 19.18
C LEU A 478 8.62 -20.07 19.66
N ARG A 479 7.42 -20.00 19.07
CA ARG A 479 6.28 -20.89 19.39
C ARG A 479 6.50 -22.35 18.98
N LEU A 480 7.48 -22.64 18.11
CA LEU A 480 7.85 -24.01 17.80
C LEU A 480 8.50 -24.74 19.00
N ALA A 481 9.12 -23.98 19.91
CA ALA A 481 9.82 -24.53 21.07
C ALA A 481 9.19 -24.16 22.42
N LEU A 482 8.36 -23.11 22.47
CA LEU A 482 7.83 -22.52 23.69
C LEU A 482 6.30 -22.38 23.66
N PRO A 483 5.62 -22.52 24.81
CA PRO A 483 4.23 -22.09 24.96
C PRO A 483 4.03 -20.61 24.56
N ALA A 484 2.82 -20.25 24.11
CA ALA A 484 2.55 -18.93 23.52
C ALA A 484 2.86 -17.74 24.45
N ASP A 485 2.61 -17.88 25.75
CA ASP A 485 2.89 -16.87 26.77
C ASP A 485 4.40 -16.70 27.01
N GLN A 486 5.14 -17.79 27.06
CA GLN A 486 6.61 -17.77 27.20
C GLN A 486 7.28 -17.24 25.94
N ALA A 487 6.80 -17.64 24.75
CA ALA A 487 7.29 -17.14 23.47
C ALA A 487 7.14 -15.61 23.37
N GLN A 488 6.04 -15.05 23.87
CA GLN A 488 5.84 -13.60 23.90
C GLN A 488 6.83 -12.92 24.85
N GLN A 489 7.06 -13.45 26.05
CA GLN A 489 8.03 -12.88 27.00
C GLN A 489 9.46 -12.90 26.42
N VAL A 490 9.86 -14.00 25.79
CA VAL A 490 11.16 -14.12 25.12
C VAL A 490 11.26 -13.11 23.97
N PHE A 491 10.23 -12.99 23.15
CA PHE A 491 10.17 -11.99 22.07
C PHE A 491 10.36 -10.57 22.60
N ASP A 492 9.62 -10.20 23.66
CA ASP A 492 9.71 -8.87 24.26
C ASP A 492 11.13 -8.61 24.80
N GLN A 493 11.76 -9.59 25.44
CA GLN A 493 13.13 -9.47 25.95
C GLN A 493 14.17 -9.39 24.82
N LEU A 494 13.97 -10.10 23.71
CA LEU A 494 14.85 -10.03 22.54
C LEU A 494 14.80 -8.65 21.88
N LEU A 495 13.66 -7.95 21.93
CA LEU A 495 13.49 -6.62 21.31
C LEU A 495 13.53 -5.47 22.32
N ALA A 496 13.78 -5.75 23.60
CA ALA A 496 13.70 -4.79 24.70
C ALA A 496 14.54 -3.53 24.49
N VAL A 497 15.73 -3.66 23.87
CA VAL A 497 16.60 -2.53 23.59
C VAL A 497 16.91 -2.48 22.11
N THR A 498 16.48 -1.39 21.46
CA THR A 498 16.74 -1.08 20.06
C THR A 498 17.15 0.38 19.95
N ASP A 499 18.20 0.68 19.17
CA ASP A 499 18.75 2.03 19.03
C ASP A 499 17.86 2.92 18.13
N THR A 500 16.70 3.33 18.65
CA THR A 500 15.76 4.21 17.95
C THR A 500 16.20 5.67 18.01
N LYS A 501 15.89 6.44 16.97
CA LYS A 501 16.12 7.89 16.93
C LYS A 501 15.22 8.61 17.93
N THR A 502 13.97 8.18 18.10
CA THR A 502 13.07 8.69 19.14
C THR A 502 13.65 8.49 20.55
N GLY A 503 14.23 7.33 20.84
CA GLY A 503 14.92 7.07 22.11
C GLY A 503 16.06 8.07 22.37
N GLN A 504 16.87 8.37 21.35
CA GLN A 504 17.93 9.39 21.44
C GLN A 504 17.37 10.78 21.75
N VAL A 505 16.30 11.21 21.06
CA VAL A 505 15.65 12.52 21.31
C VAL A 505 15.16 12.61 22.75
N ASN A 506 14.57 11.53 23.27
CA ASN A 506 14.10 11.47 24.66
C ASN A 506 15.25 11.56 25.67
N ALA A 507 16.40 10.94 25.39
CA ALA A 507 17.59 11.05 26.23
C ALA A 507 18.17 12.48 26.24
N GLU A 508 18.07 13.19 25.12
CA GLU A 508 18.48 14.59 25.04
C GLU A 508 17.52 15.55 25.76
N LEU A 509 16.22 15.34 25.63
CA LEU A 509 15.21 16.06 26.44
C LEU A 509 15.45 15.86 27.93
N TRP A 510 15.79 14.63 28.34
CA TRP A 510 16.17 14.34 29.72
C TRP A 510 17.42 15.14 30.14
N SER A 511 18.43 15.20 29.29
CA SER A 511 19.66 15.96 29.54
C SER A 511 19.39 17.47 29.67
N LEU A 512 18.51 18.04 28.82
CA LEU A 512 18.04 19.41 28.96
C LEU A 512 17.30 19.66 30.28
N SER A 513 16.48 18.69 30.73
CA SER A 513 15.79 18.80 32.03
C SER A 513 16.76 18.84 33.22
N ARG A 514 17.92 18.16 33.14
CA ARG A 514 18.98 18.25 34.15
C ARG A 514 19.59 19.66 34.20
N LEU A 515 19.84 20.28 33.04
CA LEU A 515 20.34 21.65 32.98
C LEU A 515 19.36 22.63 33.63
N VAL A 516 18.05 22.45 33.42
CA VAL A 516 17.02 23.23 34.12
C VAL A 516 17.11 22.99 35.63
N ARG A 517 17.22 21.75 36.10
CA ARG A 517 17.34 21.44 37.55
C ARG A 517 18.58 22.08 38.20
N MET A 518 19.66 22.23 37.44
CA MET A 518 20.91 22.87 37.92
C MET A 518 20.82 24.39 37.99
N ASP A 519 19.86 25.01 37.29
CA ASP A 519 19.61 26.45 37.30
C ASP A 519 18.31 26.76 38.06
N ALA A 520 18.44 27.10 39.34
CA ALA A 520 17.29 27.33 40.22
C ALA A 520 16.37 28.47 39.73
N ALA A 521 16.92 29.49 39.06
CA ALA A 521 16.14 30.59 38.52
C ALA A 521 15.31 30.13 37.32
N LEU A 522 15.94 29.42 36.36
CA LEU A 522 15.22 28.87 35.21
C LEU A 522 14.15 27.86 35.66
N HIS A 523 14.46 27.01 36.62
CA HIS A 523 13.54 26.03 37.17
C HIS A 523 12.29 26.68 37.79
N ALA A 524 12.46 27.75 38.58
CA ALA A 524 11.34 28.48 39.17
C ALA A 524 10.44 29.11 38.10
N ARG A 525 11.05 29.74 37.09
CA ARG A 525 10.33 30.38 35.98
C ARG A 525 9.59 29.38 35.13
N LEU A 526 10.24 28.26 34.78
CA LEU A 526 9.61 27.18 34.04
C LEU A 526 8.38 26.60 34.77
N ARG A 527 8.31 26.64 36.10
CA ARG A 527 7.09 26.23 36.83
C ARG A 527 6.01 27.30 36.89
N GLY A 528 6.38 28.58 36.93
CA GLY A 528 5.47 29.69 37.20
C GLY A 528 4.97 30.44 35.96
N GLU A 529 5.67 30.36 34.84
CA GLU A 529 5.42 31.17 33.63
C GLU A 529 4.90 30.30 32.47
N PRO A 530 4.00 30.84 31.61
CA PRO A 530 3.69 30.24 30.32
C PRO A 530 4.95 30.02 29.47
N SER A 531 5.06 28.87 28.80
CA SER A 531 6.29 28.51 28.06
C SER A 531 6.63 29.47 26.93
N ILE A 532 5.62 30.07 26.31
CA ILE A 532 5.81 31.04 25.24
C ILE A 532 6.51 32.31 25.74
N GLU A 533 6.19 32.77 26.95
CA GLU A 533 6.77 33.98 27.56
C GLU A 533 8.23 33.75 28.00
N LEU A 534 8.57 32.50 28.35
CA LEU A 534 9.92 32.13 28.79
C LEU A 534 10.96 32.22 27.65
N LEU A 535 10.54 32.13 26.39
CA LEU A 535 11.44 32.08 25.23
C LEU A 535 12.39 33.28 25.16
N GLU A 536 11.87 34.50 25.38
CA GLU A 536 12.66 35.74 25.33
C GLU A 536 13.69 35.83 26.46
N ALA A 537 13.45 35.11 27.55
CA ALA A 537 14.31 35.09 28.71
C ALA A 537 15.38 34.00 28.69
N LEU A 538 15.27 33.00 27.81
CA LEU A 538 16.26 31.91 27.73
C LEU A 538 17.70 32.40 27.59
N PRO A 539 18.04 33.47 26.83
CA PRO A 539 19.42 33.97 26.76
C PRO A 539 20.05 34.36 28.09
N GLN A 540 19.25 34.62 29.14
CA GLN A 540 19.72 34.89 30.50
C GLN A 540 20.26 33.62 31.19
N HIS A 541 20.00 32.44 30.62
CA HIS A 541 20.42 31.12 31.08
C HIS A 541 21.32 30.46 30.00
N PRO A 542 22.56 30.95 29.82
CA PRO A 542 23.35 30.71 28.61
C PRO A 542 23.69 29.24 28.36
N ALA A 543 23.96 28.46 29.42
CA ALA A 543 24.25 27.03 29.30
C ALA A 543 23.05 26.23 28.76
N PHE A 544 21.87 26.47 29.33
CA PHE A 544 20.63 25.86 28.85
C PHE A 544 20.27 26.36 27.44
N HIS A 545 20.34 27.67 27.21
CA HIS A 545 19.97 28.26 25.93
C HIS A 545 20.82 27.71 24.77
N ALA A 546 22.13 27.57 24.97
CA ALA A 546 23.02 27.02 23.96
C ALA A 546 22.63 25.57 23.59
N GLU A 547 22.38 24.71 24.57
CA GLU A 547 21.96 23.33 24.28
C GLU A 547 20.54 23.24 23.73
N PHE A 548 19.62 24.09 24.19
CA PHE A 548 18.26 24.17 23.65
C PHE A 548 18.27 24.56 22.16
N GLN A 549 19.10 25.53 21.77
CA GLN A 549 19.26 25.90 20.36
C GLN A 549 19.89 24.77 19.54
N ARG A 550 20.88 24.04 20.07
CA ARG A 550 21.44 22.85 19.39
C ARG A 550 20.41 21.73 19.25
N PHE A 551 19.56 21.54 20.25
CA PHE A 551 18.47 20.57 20.20
C PHE A 551 17.47 20.94 19.10
N LEU A 552 17.03 22.20 19.04
CA LEU A 552 16.13 22.69 17.98
C LEU A 552 16.79 22.65 16.60
N ALA A 553 18.08 22.92 16.48
CA ALA A 553 18.77 22.80 15.19
C ALA A 553 18.78 21.35 14.67
N ARG A 554 18.86 20.36 15.57
CA ARG A 554 18.91 18.94 15.22
C ARG A 554 17.53 18.31 15.04
N HIS A 555 16.59 18.65 15.91
CA HIS A 555 15.28 18.02 16.07
C HIS A 555 14.09 18.96 15.84
N GLY A 556 14.34 20.24 15.55
CA GLY A 556 13.28 21.24 15.40
C GLY A 556 12.34 21.01 14.21
N HIS A 557 12.71 20.13 13.28
CA HIS A 557 11.88 19.70 12.17
C HIS A 557 10.76 18.71 12.56
N ARG A 558 10.75 18.22 13.81
CA ARG A 558 9.74 17.27 14.29
C ARG A 558 8.36 17.88 14.26
N GLU A 559 7.40 17.12 13.73
CA GLU A 559 6.01 17.56 13.62
C GLU A 559 5.23 17.42 14.93
N LEU A 560 4.12 18.15 15.00
CA LEU A 560 3.07 17.97 16.01
C LEU A 560 1.92 17.11 15.49
N ASP A 561 1.69 17.19 14.18
CA ASP A 561 0.66 16.49 13.42
C ASP A 561 1.24 16.12 12.05
N PHE A 562 0.71 15.08 11.41
CA PHE A 562 1.09 14.72 10.04
C PHE A 562 0.83 15.87 9.06
N ASP A 563 -0.17 16.70 9.33
CA ASP A 563 -0.49 17.81 8.45
C ASP A 563 0.53 18.96 8.54
N ALA A 564 1.18 19.25 7.41
CA ALA A 564 2.13 20.35 7.25
C ALA A 564 1.52 21.73 7.51
N TYR A 565 0.19 21.86 7.60
CA TYR A 565 -0.48 23.05 8.11
C TYR A 565 -0.05 23.40 9.56
N HIS A 566 0.29 22.41 10.39
CA HIS A 566 0.73 22.63 11.78
C HIS A 566 2.23 22.98 11.88
N PRO A 567 2.63 23.81 12.86
CA PRO A 567 4.02 24.18 13.05
C PRO A 567 4.87 23.01 13.53
N THR A 568 6.16 23.08 13.19
CA THR A 568 7.20 22.20 13.73
C THR A 568 7.78 22.73 15.03
N TRP A 569 8.59 21.94 15.74
CA TRP A 569 9.22 22.39 17.01
C TRP A 569 10.11 23.63 16.89
N VAL A 570 10.74 23.90 15.74
CA VAL A 570 11.53 25.13 15.55
C VAL A 570 10.65 26.36 15.40
N GLU A 571 9.43 26.20 14.87
CA GLU A 571 8.44 27.28 14.73
C GLU A 571 7.60 27.47 16.01
N ALA A 572 7.47 26.42 16.83
CA ALA A 572 6.76 26.44 18.11
C ALA A 572 7.64 25.87 19.26
N PRO A 573 8.79 26.49 19.58
CA PRO A 573 9.75 25.96 20.55
C PRO A 573 9.21 25.89 21.99
N GLN A 574 8.15 26.65 22.32
CA GLN A 574 7.47 26.58 23.60
C GLN A 574 6.94 25.18 23.93
N ILE A 575 6.61 24.37 22.91
CA ILE A 575 6.12 23.00 23.12
C ILE A 575 7.22 22.12 23.72
N VAL A 576 8.48 22.31 23.30
CA VAL A 576 9.62 21.60 23.89
C VAL A 576 9.81 22.03 25.35
N LEU A 577 9.59 23.30 25.68
CA LEU A 577 9.62 23.77 27.07
C LEU A 577 8.50 23.15 27.92
N ASP A 578 7.29 22.98 27.36
CA ASP A 578 6.19 22.27 28.03
C ASP A 578 6.54 20.80 28.28
N GLN A 579 7.25 20.16 27.34
CA GLN A 579 7.79 18.82 27.57
C GLN A 579 8.79 18.79 28.73
N LEU A 580 9.68 19.78 28.81
CA LEU A 580 10.65 19.90 29.90
C LEU A 580 9.97 20.15 31.26
N LYS A 581 8.89 20.96 31.32
CA LYS A 581 8.12 21.17 32.55
C LYS A 581 7.71 19.86 33.22
N MET A 582 7.30 18.89 32.41
CA MET A 582 6.91 17.56 32.90
C MET A 582 8.10 16.74 33.41
N LEU A 583 9.25 16.81 32.73
CA LEU A 583 10.45 16.04 33.07
C LEU A 583 11.21 16.57 34.28
N VAL A 584 11.24 17.90 34.47
CA VAL A 584 12.04 18.56 35.52
C VAL A 584 11.60 18.18 36.94
N ASN A 585 10.32 17.82 37.12
CA ASN A 585 9.79 17.38 38.41
C ASN A 585 10.14 15.93 38.79
N ARG A 586 10.89 15.21 37.94
CA ARG A 586 11.36 13.84 38.21
C ARG A 586 12.63 13.83 39.06
N PRO A 587 12.83 12.79 39.90
CA PRO A 587 14.13 12.50 40.47
C PRO A 587 15.12 12.13 39.37
N ASP A 588 16.41 12.40 39.60
CA ASP A 588 17.46 12.00 38.66
C ASP A 588 17.77 10.50 38.84
N GLU A 589 17.14 9.66 38.04
CA GLU A 589 17.36 8.21 38.05
C GLU A 589 18.61 7.83 37.24
N ASP A 590 19.33 6.79 37.67
CA ASP A 590 20.47 6.22 36.94
C ASP A 590 19.98 5.36 35.75
N ARG A 591 19.45 6.05 34.72
CA ARG A 591 18.93 5.42 33.50
C ARG A 591 20.00 4.64 32.74
N ALA A 592 21.26 5.08 32.81
CA ALA A 592 22.36 4.41 32.13
C ALA A 592 22.62 3.02 32.70
N ALA A 593 22.58 2.87 34.04
CA ALA A 593 22.68 1.56 34.68
C ALA A 593 21.49 0.65 34.33
N ALA A 594 20.27 1.18 34.30
CA ALA A 594 19.08 0.41 33.94
C ALA A 594 19.13 -0.10 32.49
N GLU A 595 19.52 0.76 31.54
CA GLU A 595 19.70 0.39 30.13
C GLU A 595 20.79 -0.67 29.95
N LEU A 596 21.92 -0.53 30.65
CA LEU A 596 23.01 -1.52 30.61
C LEU A 596 22.54 -2.90 31.11
N ALA A 597 21.76 -2.94 32.20
CA ALA A 597 21.19 -4.17 32.73
C ALA A 597 20.23 -4.83 31.72
N GLN A 598 19.40 -4.04 31.04
CA GLN A 598 18.50 -4.54 29.99
C GLN A 598 19.28 -5.09 28.79
N LYS A 599 20.33 -4.39 28.32
CA LYS A 599 21.21 -4.87 27.24
C LYS A 599 21.88 -6.20 27.58
N ALA A 600 22.37 -6.36 28.82
CA ALA A 600 22.94 -7.62 29.30
C ALA A 600 21.91 -8.75 29.33
N ALA A 601 20.69 -8.48 29.81
CA ALA A 601 19.59 -9.44 29.84
C ALA A 601 19.12 -9.84 28.43
N GLN A 602 19.08 -8.90 27.49
CA GLN A 602 18.76 -9.14 26.08
C GLN A 602 19.80 -10.05 25.42
N ALA A 603 21.09 -9.77 25.61
CA ALA A 603 22.18 -10.58 25.05
C ALA A 603 22.19 -12.02 25.61
N ALA A 604 21.95 -12.16 26.92
CA ALA A 604 21.82 -13.48 27.54
C ALA A 604 20.62 -14.27 26.98
N MET A 605 19.48 -13.60 26.76
CA MET A 605 18.29 -14.23 26.17
C MET A 605 18.55 -14.67 24.73
N GLU A 606 19.19 -13.84 23.93
CA GLU A 606 19.54 -14.18 22.56
C GLU A 606 20.49 -15.38 22.49
N HIS A 607 21.53 -15.40 23.33
CA HIS A 607 22.41 -16.56 23.42
C HIS A 607 21.63 -17.84 23.76
N ASN A 608 20.73 -17.76 24.75
CA ASN A 608 19.89 -18.89 25.14
C ASN A 608 18.96 -19.38 24.01
N VAL A 609 18.35 -18.47 23.25
CA VAL A 609 17.51 -18.85 22.10
C VAL A 609 18.35 -19.55 21.02
N LEU A 610 19.53 -19.02 20.70
CA LEU A 610 20.40 -19.57 19.65
C LEU A 610 21.05 -20.89 20.03
N SER A 611 21.36 -21.11 21.32
CA SER A 611 21.92 -22.36 21.81
C SER A 611 20.93 -23.53 21.75
N HIS A 612 19.62 -23.24 21.85
CA HIS A 612 18.55 -24.23 21.77
C HIS A 612 17.92 -24.35 20.38
N ALA A 613 18.25 -23.45 19.45
CA ALA A 613 17.80 -23.55 18.07
C ALA A 613 18.47 -24.75 17.34
N PRO A 614 17.73 -25.47 16.48
CA PRO A 614 18.31 -26.50 15.60
C PRO A 614 19.50 -25.95 14.81
N GLU A 615 20.55 -26.74 14.63
CA GLU A 615 21.81 -26.29 14.03
C GLU A 615 21.61 -25.68 12.63
N GLU A 616 20.74 -26.30 11.83
CA GLU A 616 20.42 -25.88 10.47
C GLU A 616 19.60 -24.58 10.41
N LEU A 617 18.85 -24.27 11.48
CA LEU A 617 18.02 -23.06 11.56
C LEU A 617 18.67 -21.93 12.36
N ARG A 618 19.77 -22.19 13.07
CA ARG A 618 20.42 -21.21 13.96
C ARG A 618 20.77 -19.90 13.24
N TYR A 619 21.28 -20.00 12.01
CA TYR A 619 21.55 -18.82 11.19
C TYR A 619 20.27 -18.03 10.87
N LEU A 620 19.20 -18.71 10.45
CA LEU A 620 17.93 -18.07 10.15
C LEU A 620 17.35 -17.35 11.39
N VAL A 621 17.35 -18.01 12.56
CA VAL A 621 16.84 -17.41 13.80
C VAL A 621 17.66 -16.18 14.19
N HIS A 622 18.99 -16.28 14.15
CA HIS A 622 19.87 -15.14 14.40
C HIS A 622 19.59 -13.99 13.44
N GLU A 623 19.45 -14.30 12.14
CA GLU A 623 19.22 -13.30 11.12
C GLU A 623 17.85 -12.64 11.24
N VAL A 624 16.81 -13.39 11.59
CA VAL A 624 15.47 -12.83 11.88
C VAL A 624 15.50 -11.92 13.11
N ILE A 625 16.22 -12.27 14.18
CA ILE A 625 16.38 -11.40 15.37
C ILE A 625 17.12 -10.11 14.98
N ARG A 626 18.25 -10.24 14.27
CA ARG A 626 19.06 -9.12 13.82
C ARG A 626 18.27 -8.17 12.92
N LEU A 627 17.56 -8.72 11.93
CA LEU A 627 16.72 -7.96 11.01
C LEU A 627 15.53 -7.33 11.72
N ALA A 628 14.87 -8.02 12.65
CA ALA A 628 13.76 -7.46 13.42
C ALA A 628 14.20 -6.18 14.15
N ARG A 629 15.34 -6.20 14.84
CA ARG A 629 15.90 -5.00 15.49
C ARG A 629 16.32 -3.92 14.48
N THR A 630 16.96 -4.33 13.38
CA THR A 630 17.41 -3.40 12.32
C THR A 630 16.23 -2.65 11.71
N TYR A 631 15.16 -3.36 11.38
CA TYR A 631 13.95 -2.76 10.79
C TYR A 631 13.17 -1.92 11.79
N THR A 632 13.23 -2.22 13.08
CA THR A 632 12.66 -1.37 14.13
C THR A 632 13.38 -0.03 14.27
N ALA A 633 14.72 -0.05 14.27
CA ALA A 633 15.50 1.18 14.26
C ALA A 633 15.29 1.96 12.95
N LEU A 634 15.21 1.25 11.82
CA LEU A 634 15.02 1.83 10.51
C LEU A 634 13.64 2.47 10.33
N ASP A 635 12.56 1.83 10.77
CA ASP A 635 11.20 2.37 10.69
C ASP A 635 11.08 3.69 11.48
N ASP A 636 11.63 3.73 12.70
CA ASP A 636 11.66 4.94 13.52
C ASP A 636 12.56 6.04 12.89
N LEU A 637 13.74 5.68 12.40
CA LEU A 637 14.66 6.62 11.76
C LEU A 637 14.06 7.18 10.46
N GLU A 638 13.42 6.34 9.66
CA GLU A 638 12.78 6.76 8.42
C GLU A 638 11.70 7.79 8.70
N HIS A 639 10.80 7.49 9.64
CA HIS A 639 9.75 8.41 10.01
C HIS A 639 10.34 9.73 10.51
N TYR A 640 11.35 9.66 11.38
CA TYR A 640 12.09 10.83 11.86
C TYR A 640 12.63 11.70 10.73
N GLN A 641 13.19 11.12 9.68
CA GLN A 641 13.77 11.89 8.57
C GLN A 641 12.71 12.40 7.59
N THR A 642 11.61 11.68 7.38
CA THR A 642 10.47 12.12 6.56
C THR A 642 9.86 13.42 7.10
N THR A 643 9.85 13.60 8.43
CA THR A 643 9.37 14.84 9.07
C THR A 643 10.07 16.11 8.56
N ARG A 644 11.32 16.01 8.06
CA ARG A 644 12.10 17.16 7.55
C ARG A 644 11.45 17.86 6.36
N LEU A 645 10.58 17.19 5.60
CA LEU A 645 9.84 17.78 4.48
C LEU A 645 8.90 18.90 4.90
N HIS A 646 8.42 18.89 6.15
CA HIS A 646 7.48 19.89 6.66
C HIS A 646 8.08 21.30 6.56
N LEU A 647 9.36 21.47 6.88
CA LEU A 647 10.02 22.78 6.86
C LEU A 647 10.01 23.46 5.47
N PRO A 648 10.53 22.83 4.39
CA PRO A 648 10.51 23.45 3.07
C PRO A 648 9.09 23.57 2.50
N PHE A 649 8.17 22.61 2.77
CA PHE A 649 6.75 22.75 2.35
C PHE A 649 6.11 23.98 2.97
N ARG A 650 6.22 24.13 4.29
CA ARG A 650 5.67 25.28 5.04
C ARG A 650 6.22 26.60 4.54
N ARG A 651 7.52 26.64 4.31
CA ARG A 651 8.20 27.81 3.76
C ARG A 651 7.67 28.19 2.38
N GLY A 652 7.53 27.24 1.47
CA GLY A 652 7.03 27.47 0.10
C GLY A 652 5.56 27.88 0.07
N LEU A 653 4.71 27.12 0.74
CA LEU A 653 3.27 27.37 0.79
C LEU A 653 2.93 28.68 1.49
N LYS A 654 3.61 29.02 2.59
CA LYS A 654 3.43 30.33 3.25
C LYS A 654 3.82 31.49 2.34
N ALA A 655 4.86 31.35 1.51
CA ALA A 655 5.25 32.39 0.55
C ALA A 655 4.19 32.58 -0.55
N ILE A 656 3.63 31.48 -1.07
CA ILE A 656 2.50 31.52 -2.02
C ILE A 656 1.30 32.20 -1.37
N GLY A 657 0.93 31.77 -0.17
CA GLY A 657 -0.19 32.32 0.59
C GLY A 657 -0.04 33.81 0.86
N ALA A 658 1.16 34.27 1.24
CA ALA A 658 1.42 35.70 1.47
C ALA A 658 1.16 36.54 0.21
N GLN A 659 1.62 36.09 -0.96
CA GLN A 659 1.33 36.80 -2.21
C GLN A 659 -0.15 36.76 -2.59
N LEU A 660 -0.86 35.67 -2.30
CA LEU A 660 -2.29 35.58 -2.54
C LEU A 660 -3.07 36.52 -1.61
N VAL A 661 -2.60 36.73 -0.37
CA VAL A 661 -3.16 37.74 0.55
C VAL A 661 -2.91 39.16 0.03
N GLU A 662 -1.70 39.47 -0.45
CA GLU A 662 -1.38 40.78 -1.06
C GLU A 662 -2.28 41.10 -2.26
N ARG A 663 -2.71 40.07 -2.99
CA ARG A 663 -3.63 40.18 -4.14
C ARG A 663 -5.11 40.16 -3.75
N GLY A 664 -5.44 40.05 -2.46
CA GLY A 664 -6.81 40.00 -1.96
C GLY A 664 -7.55 38.68 -2.25
N VAL A 665 -6.82 37.61 -2.60
CA VAL A 665 -7.39 36.29 -2.92
C VAL A 665 -7.62 35.45 -1.67
N LEU A 666 -6.73 35.55 -0.68
CA LEU A 666 -6.81 34.86 0.62
C LEU A 666 -6.83 35.88 1.77
N ALA A 667 -7.38 35.47 2.92
CA ALA A 667 -7.40 36.30 4.13
C ALA A 667 -6.19 36.05 5.04
N ASP A 668 -5.73 34.80 5.12
CA ASP A 668 -4.54 34.38 5.87
C ASP A 668 -3.58 33.61 4.94
N PRO A 669 -2.24 33.79 5.04
CA PRO A 669 -1.29 33.05 4.21
C PRO A 669 -1.42 31.52 4.33
N MET A 670 -1.81 31.00 5.49
CA MET A 670 -1.98 29.57 5.72
C MET A 670 -3.30 29.04 5.13
N ASP A 671 -4.18 29.91 4.62
CA ASP A 671 -5.42 29.45 3.97
C ASP A 671 -5.16 28.69 2.66
N VAL A 672 -3.93 28.80 2.11
CA VAL A 672 -3.47 28.03 0.95
C VAL A 672 -3.61 26.51 1.16
N TYR A 673 -3.47 26.01 2.39
CA TYR A 673 -3.58 24.57 2.69
C TYR A 673 -4.99 24.02 2.46
N PHE A 674 -6.01 24.88 2.50
CA PHE A 674 -7.40 24.48 2.25
C PHE A 674 -7.75 24.41 0.76
N VAL A 675 -6.85 24.82 -0.13
CA VAL A 675 -7.08 24.81 -1.58
C VAL A 675 -6.71 23.43 -2.13
N PRO A 676 -7.63 22.68 -2.76
CA PRO A 676 -7.29 21.40 -3.39
C PRO A 676 -6.21 21.56 -4.45
N LEU A 677 -5.35 20.56 -4.60
CA LEU A 677 -4.17 20.63 -5.48
C LEU A 677 -4.55 21.01 -6.91
N ALA A 678 -5.58 20.37 -7.47
CA ALA A 678 -6.02 20.64 -8.84
C ALA A 678 -6.49 22.09 -9.07
N VAL A 679 -7.09 22.70 -8.04
CA VAL A 679 -7.54 24.10 -8.10
C VAL A 679 -6.34 25.04 -8.03
N LEU A 680 -5.42 24.79 -7.08
CA LEU A 680 -4.23 25.61 -6.91
C LEU A 680 -3.34 25.53 -8.17
N ASP A 681 -3.04 24.32 -8.62
CA ASP A 681 -2.21 24.07 -9.80
C ASP A 681 -2.81 24.72 -11.06
N GLY A 682 -4.10 24.50 -11.32
CA GLY A 682 -4.78 25.09 -12.47
C GLY A 682 -4.78 26.62 -12.44
N ALA A 683 -5.06 27.22 -11.27
CA ALA A 683 -5.09 28.68 -11.10
C ALA A 683 -3.70 29.32 -11.25
N LEU A 684 -2.65 28.67 -10.75
CA LEU A 684 -1.28 29.17 -10.86
C LEU A 684 -0.71 29.05 -12.27
N HIS A 685 -1.13 28.04 -13.04
CA HIS A 685 -0.78 27.90 -14.46
C HIS A 685 -1.56 28.84 -15.37
N SER A 686 -2.86 29.02 -15.15
CA SER A 686 -3.71 29.88 -15.99
C SER A 686 -3.60 31.37 -15.63
N GLY A 687 -3.18 31.69 -14.41
CA GLY A 687 -3.24 33.03 -13.83
C GLY A 687 -4.63 33.44 -13.33
N GLU A 688 -5.64 32.58 -13.47
CA GLU A 688 -7.01 32.83 -12.99
C GLU A 688 -7.14 32.43 -11.52
N LEU A 689 -7.02 33.41 -10.62
CA LEU A 689 -6.96 33.15 -9.17
C LEU A 689 -8.35 33.09 -8.49
N ALA A 690 -9.44 33.46 -9.17
CA ALA A 690 -10.77 33.50 -8.58
C ALA A 690 -11.24 32.16 -7.94
N PRO A 691 -10.96 30.98 -8.54
CA PRO A 691 -11.34 29.69 -7.95
C PRO A 691 -10.68 29.41 -6.58
N ILE A 692 -9.52 30.00 -6.29
CA ILE A 692 -8.79 29.79 -5.03
C ILE A 692 -9.61 30.29 -3.84
N THR A 693 -10.21 31.49 -3.95
CA THR A 693 -10.93 32.13 -2.84
C THR A 693 -12.11 31.28 -2.37
N GLU A 694 -12.94 30.82 -3.31
CA GLU A 694 -14.11 29.99 -2.99
C GLU A 694 -13.70 28.64 -2.41
N ALA A 695 -12.70 27.99 -3.01
CA ALA A 695 -12.21 26.70 -2.55
C ALA A 695 -11.64 26.78 -1.12
N ALA A 696 -10.77 27.76 -0.85
CA ALA A 696 -10.16 27.97 0.46
C ALA A 696 -11.22 28.17 1.55
N ALA A 697 -12.21 29.05 1.31
CA ALA A 697 -13.27 29.34 2.27
C ALA A 697 -14.12 28.08 2.57
N ARG A 698 -14.56 27.38 1.52
CA ARG A 698 -15.39 26.17 1.65
C ARG A 698 -14.67 25.08 2.45
N HIS A 699 -13.41 24.80 2.11
CA HIS A 699 -12.65 23.73 2.75
C HIS A 699 -12.18 24.10 4.15
N LYS A 700 -11.87 25.37 4.42
CA LYS A 700 -11.56 25.83 5.78
C LYS A 700 -12.76 25.66 6.72
N THR A 701 -13.96 26.06 6.28
CA THR A 701 -15.18 25.82 7.07
C THR A 701 -15.42 24.33 7.32
N GLY A 702 -15.27 23.49 6.29
CA GLY A 702 -15.43 22.05 6.44
C GLY A 702 -14.40 21.41 7.37
N TYR A 703 -13.13 21.80 7.26
CA TYR A 703 -12.05 21.33 8.14
C TYR A 703 -12.31 21.72 9.60
N LEU A 704 -12.69 22.98 9.88
CA LEU A 704 -12.99 23.42 11.24
C LEU A 704 -14.20 22.67 11.83
N ALA A 705 -15.21 22.39 11.01
CA ALA A 705 -16.34 21.54 11.41
C ALA A 705 -15.89 20.09 11.70
N ALA A 706 -14.94 19.56 10.93
CA ALA A 706 -14.34 18.25 11.18
C ALA A 706 -13.56 18.21 12.49
N CYS A 707 -12.76 19.24 12.81
CA CYS A 707 -12.06 19.36 14.09
C CYS A 707 -13.00 19.36 15.29
N ALA A 708 -14.21 19.90 15.14
CA ALA A 708 -15.21 19.99 16.19
C ALA A 708 -16.03 18.69 16.41
N ARG A 709 -15.92 17.71 15.51
CA ARG A 709 -16.64 16.43 15.60
C ARG A 709 -15.67 15.25 15.66
N MET A 710 -16.21 14.07 15.96
CA MET A 710 -15.47 12.83 15.82
C MET A 710 -15.88 12.13 14.52
N PRO A 711 -14.95 11.48 13.82
CA PRO A 711 -15.27 10.78 12.58
C PRO A 711 -16.09 9.51 12.87
N ASP A 712 -16.81 9.04 11.87
CA ASP A 712 -17.33 7.68 11.84
C ASP A 712 -16.17 6.70 11.67
N TRP A 713 -16.24 5.54 12.32
CA TRP A 713 -15.18 4.53 12.20
C TRP A 713 -15.21 3.86 10.83
N ILE A 714 -16.41 3.52 10.35
CA ILE A 714 -16.68 3.08 8.98
C ILE A 714 -17.40 4.24 8.28
N PHE A 715 -16.83 4.71 7.17
CA PHE A 715 -17.39 5.88 6.50
C PHE A 715 -18.80 5.61 5.96
N GLY A 716 -19.76 6.47 6.33
CA GLY A 716 -21.15 6.35 5.92
C GLY A 716 -22.00 5.42 6.79
N GLU A 717 -21.41 4.75 7.77
CA GLU A 717 -22.10 3.92 8.75
C GLU A 717 -21.98 4.55 10.13
N ALA A 718 -23.10 5.10 10.62
CA ALA A 718 -23.18 5.56 12.00
C ALA A 718 -23.20 4.32 12.91
N GLU A 719 -22.06 3.99 13.53
CA GLU A 719 -22.02 2.94 14.56
C GLU A 719 -22.82 3.41 15.79
N PRO A 720 -23.89 2.71 16.20
CA PRO A 720 -24.44 2.92 17.52
C PRO A 720 -23.36 2.55 18.53
N VAL A 721 -23.06 3.47 19.45
CA VAL A 721 -22.24 3.15 20.61
C VAL A 721 -23.10 2.29 21.53
N GLU A 722 -23.16 0.98 21.26
CA GLU A 722 -23.73 0.03 22.20
C GLU A 722 -22.80 0.00 23.42
N VAL A 723 -23.17 0.77 24.45
CA VAL A 723 -22.73 0.48 25.80
C VAL A 723 -23.49 -0.78 26.20
N ASP A 724 -23.00 -1.92 25.72
CA ASP A 724 -23.42 -3.20 26.25
C ASP A 724 -23.26 -3.09 27.76
N GLY A 725 -24.29 -3.45 28.55
CA GLY A 725 -24.35 -3.20 30.00
C GLY A 725 -23.18 -3.78 30.81
N SER A 726 -22.21 -4.40 30.15
CA SER A 726 -20.87 -4.66 30.63
C SER A 726 -20.12 -3.36 30.97
N HIS A 727 -19.68 -3.25 32.21
CA HIS A 727 -18.76 -2.21 32.65
C HIS A 727 -17.32 -2.41 32.12
N VAL A 728 -17.13 -3.12 30.99
CA VAL A 728 -15.80 -3.52 30.49
C VAL A 728 -15.67 -3.19 29.01
N LEU A 729 -14.79 -2.24 28.69
CA LEU A 729 -14.36 -1.94 27.33
C LEU A 729 -13.24 -2.92 26.93
N LYS A 730 -13.22 -3.29 25.65
CA LYS A 730 -12.21 -4.19 25.08
C LYS A 730 -11.34 -3.44 24.07
N GLY A 731 -10.06 -3.77 24.08
CA GLY A 731 -9.05 -3.36 23.11
C GLY A 731 -7.98 -4.44 22.97
N LEU A 732 -6.78 -4.02 22.61
CA LEU A 732 -5.60 -4.86 22.47
C LEU A 732 -4.65 -4.62 23.64
N GLY A 733 -4.02 -5.67 24.17
CA GLY A 733 -2.95 -5.52 25.15
C GLY A 733 -1.73 -4.84 24.51
N GLY A 734 -1.30 -3.70 25.04
CA GLY A 734 -0.13 -2.97 24.56
C GLY A 734 1.10 -3.15 25.45
N SER A 735 0.89 -3.17 26.77
CA SER A 735 1.93 -3.36 27.78
C SER A 735 1.35 -4.06 29.00
N PRO A 736 1.97 -5.14 29.51
CA PRO A 736 1.39 -5.95 30.57
C PRO A 736 1.33 -5.22 31.92
N GLY A 737 0.38 -5.63 32.75
CA GLY A 737 0.20 -5.15 34.12
C GLY A 737 -1.24 -4.75 34.39
N ILE A 738 -1.56 -4.50 35.66
CA ILE A 738 -2.90 -4.08 36.11
C ILE A 738 -2.76 -2.85 36.98
N VAL A 739 -3.56 -1.82 36.71
CA VAL A 739 -3.57 -0.59 37.50
C VAL A 739 -4.97 0.00 37.57
N GLU A 740 -5.28 0.66 38.69
CA GLU A 740 -6.47 1.47 38.87
C GLU A 740 -6.09 2.94 38.95
N GLY A 741 -6.84 3.80 38.29
CA GLY A 741 -6.54 5.23 38.28
C GLY A 741 -7.71 6.07 37.77
N ARG A 742 -7.54 7.39 37.87
CA ARG A 742 -8.48 8.34 37.29
C ARG A 742 -8.09 8.66 35.86
N VAL A 743 -9.06 8.64 34.97
CA VAL A 743 -8.91 9.01 33.56
C VAL A 743 -8.56 10.50 33.44
N PHE A 744 -7.61 10.81 32.56
CA PHE A 744 -7.44 12.14 32.00
C PHE A 744 -7.32 12.02 30.46
N VAL A 745 -8.29 12.59 29.77
CA VAL A 745 -8.41 12.63 28.31
C VAL A 745 -7.57 13.77 27.78
N VAL A 746 -6.56 13.44 26.97
CA VAL A 746 -5.66 14.39 26.31
C VAL A 746 -6.02 14.43 24.83
N ARG A 747 -6.35 15.62 24.33
CA ARG A 747 -6.79 15.87 22.95
C ARG A 747 -5.72 16.59 22.14
N SER A 748 -4.95 17.48 22.77
CA SER A 748 -3.91 18.27 22.12
C SER A 748 -2.73 18.53 23.06
N PRO A 749 -1.60 19.04 22.54
CA PRO A 749 -0.47 19.48 23.37
C PRO A 749 -0.82 20.53 24.44
N GLU A 750 -1.91 21.27 24.28
CA GLU A 750 -2.37 22.29 25.25
C GLU A 750 -2.84 21.66 26.57
N ASP A 751 -3.21 20.38 26.54
CA ASP A 751 -3.60 19.62 27.73
C ASP A 751 -2.38 19.17 28.55
N PHE A 752 -1.17 19.16 27.96
CA PHE A 752 0.03 18.59 28.59
C PHE A 752 0.39 19.24 29.94
N PRO A 753 0.38 20.58 30.08
CA PRO A 753 0.69 21.22 31.36
C PRO A 753 -0.30 20.88 32.49
N HIS A 754 -1.50 20.41 32.14
CA HIS A 754 -2.60 20.12 33.05
C HIS A 754 -2.70 18.63 33.43
N PHE A 755 -1.88 17.77 32.82
CA PHE A 755 -1.92 16.34 33.03
C PHE A 755 -1.57 15.99 34.50
N PRO A 756 -2.47 15.32 35.26
CA PRO A 756 -2.21 15.01 36.66
C PRO A 756 -1.23 13.85 36.84
N LYS A 757 -0.44 13.90 37.91
CA LYS A 757 0.40 12.77 38.33
C LYS A 757 -0.46 11.54 38.67
N ASP A 758 0.01 10.37 38.25
CA ASP A 758 -0.57 9.05 38.50
C ASP A 758 -1.96 8.84 37.87
N ALA A 759 -2.35 9.68 36.90
CA ALA A 759 -3.57 9.53 36.11
C ALA A 759 -3.42 8.46 35.01
N ILE A 760 -4.55 7.92 34.52
CA ILE A 760 -4.60 7.07 33.33
C ILE A 760 -4.74 7.99 32.13
N LEU A 761 -3.72 7.99 31.26
CA LEU A 761 -3.71 8.74 30.01
C LEU A 761 -4.72 8.12 29.02
N VAL A 762 -5.71 8.90 28.61
CA VAL A 762 -6.64 8.51 27.54
C VAL A 762 -6.42 9.42 26.34
N ALA A 763 -6.09 8.85 25.19
CA ALA A 763 -5.77 9.60 23.98
C ALA A 763 -6.34 8.93 22.73
N ARG A 764 -6.45 9.67 21.61
CA ARG A 764 -6.82 9.05 20.33
C ARG A 764 -5.72 8.12 19.81
N THR A 765 -4.50 8.63 19.81
CA THR A 765 -3.24 7.94 19.59
C THR A 765 -2.16 8.71 20.36
N THR A 766 -0.93 8.20 20.37
CA THR A 766 0.22 8.91 20.97
C THR A 766 1.35 8.98 19.96
N ASN A 767 2.06 10.11 19.93
CA ASN A 767 3.28 10.26 19.15
C ASN A 767 4.44 10.64 20.09
N PRO A 768 5.69 10.73 19.61
CA PRO A 768 6.83 11.02 20.49
C PRO A 768 6.76 12.35 21.24
N ALA A 769 5.97 13.34 20.78
CA ALA A 769 5.77 14.56 21.55
C ALA A 769 4.98 14.32 22.86
N TRP A 770 4.27 13.19 22.96
CA TRP A 770 3.46 12.81 24.12
C TRP A 770 4.24 11.98 25.14
N THR A 771 5.44 11.48 24.80
CA THR A 771 6.27 10.66 25.68
C THR A 771 6.46 11.24 27.09
N PRO A 772 6.60 12.58 27.29
CA PRO A 772 6.63 13.17 28.62
C PRO A 772 5.42 12.85 29.52
N LEU A 773 4.23 12.67 28.94
CA LEU A 773 3.01 12.29 29.68
C LEU A 773 3.10 10.88 30.25
N PHE A 774 3.73 9.96 29.52
CA PHE A 774 3.86 8.56 29.95
C PHE A 774 4.57 8.48 31.27
N TYR A 775 5.61 9.30 31.46
CA TYR A 775 6.29 9.35 32.73
C TYR A 775 5.29 9.62 33.85
N GLN A 776 4.43 10.64 33.75
CA GLN A 776 3.46 11.00 34.79
C GLN A 776 2.25 10.05 34.90
N ALA A 777 1.97 9.27 33.87
CA ALA A 777 0.83 8.37 33.84
C ALA A 777 1.07 7.13 34.72
N SER A 778 -0.01 6.58 35.27
CA SER A 778 -0.01 5.25 35.91
C SER A 778 -0.41 4.14 34.94
N GLY A 779 -1.06 4.50 33.82
CA GLY A 779 -1.50 3.60 32.76
C GLY A 779 -1.94 4.35 31.52
N VAL A 780 -2.06 3.65 30.39
CA VAL A 780 -2.37 4.26 29.08
C VAL A 780 -3.53 3.56 28.39
N ILE A 781 -4.46 4.33 27.84
CA ILE A 781 -5.55 3.84 26.98
C ILE A 781 -5.57 4.67 25.69
N THR A 782 -5.62 4.00 24.54
CA THR A 782 -5.73 4.70 23.24
C THR A 782 -6.90 4.20 22.41
N GLU A 783 -7.52 5.11 21.65
CA GLU A 783 -8.64 4.79 20.74
C GLU A 783 -8.21 3.97 19.52
N SER A 784 -6.96 4.17 19.09
CA SER A 784 -6.31 3.51 17.97
C SER A 784 -4.87 3.13 18.35
N GLY A 785 -4.30 2.15 17.66
CA GLY A 785 -2.91 1.74 17.85
C GLY A 785 -2.76 0.24 18.06
N GLY A 786 -1.73 -0.35 17.46
CA GLY A 786 -1.38 -1.75 17.68
C GLY A 786 -0.53 -2.00 18.93
N PRO A 787 -0.28 -3.27 19.32
CA PRO A 787 0.70 -3.64 20.36
C PRO A 787 2.14 -3.18 20.03
N LEU A 788 2.41 -2.88 18.77
CA LEU A 788 3.71 -2.42 18.27
C LEU A 788 3.79 -0.90 18.11
N SER A 789 2.69 -0.18 18.37
CA SER A 789 2.64 1.27 18.27
C SER A 789 3.64 1.95 19.20
N HIS A 790 4.03 3.19 18.87
CA HIS A 790 4.90 4.01 19.71
C HIS A 790 4.42 4.06 21.18
N GLY A 791 3.11 4.23 21.39
CA GLY A 791 2.53 4.25 22.73
C GLY A 791 2.72 2.94 23.48
N ALA A 792 2.49 1.80 22.83
CA ALA A 792 2.66 0.48 23.45
C ALA A 792 4.14 0.19 23.76
N VAL A 793 5.06 0.55 22.84
CA VAL A 793 6.51 0.39 23.05
C VAL A 793 6.99 1.26 24.21
N THR A 794 6.64 2.54 24.22
CA THR A 794 7.00 3.48 25.29
C THR A 794 6.45 3.02 26.65
N ALA A 795 5.20 2.54 26.69
CA ALA A 795 4.60 2.02 27.91
C ALA A 795 5.36 0.79 28.44
N ARG A 796 5.80 -0.13 27.56
CA ARG A 796 6.61 -1.30 27.93
C ARG A 796 7.98 -0.91 28.48
N GLU A 797 8.66 0.04 27.83
CA GLU A 797 9.95 0.57 28.28
C GLU A 797 9.86 1.18 29.69
N LEU A 798 8.72 1.80 30.02
CA LEU A 798 8.46 2.43 31.30
C LEU A 798 7.73 1.53 32.31
N GLY A 799 7.40 0.29 31.93
CA GLY A 799 6.67 -0.67 32.78
C GLY A 799 5.23 -0.27 33.12
N LEU A 800 4.59 0.56 32.28
CA LEU A 800 3.22 1.04 32.46
C LEU A 800 2.23 0.09 31.79
N PRO A 801 1.13 -0.31 32.45
CA PRO A 801 0.06 -1.04 31.79
C PRO A 801 -0.58 -0.20 30.68
N ALA A 802 -0.78 -0.81 29.50
CA ALA A 802 -1.37 -0.11 28.36
C ALA A 802 -2.39 -0.97 27.61
N VAL A 803 -3.54 -0.36 27.28
CA VAL A 803 -4.58 -0.94 26.43
C VAL A 803 -4.75 -0.07 25.19
N MET A 804 -4.58 -0.67 24.01
CA MET A 804 -4.62 0.03 22.73
C MET A 804 -5.90 -0.30 21.96
N SER A 805 -6.25 0.50 20.95
CA SER A 805 -7.41 0.24 20.08
C SER A 805 -8.73 0.01 20.83
N VAL A 806 -8.97 0.77 21.90
CA VAL A 806 -10.27 0.78 22.59
C VAL A 806 -11.21 1.72 21.82
N ARG A 807 -12.04 1.15 20.94
CA ARG A 807 -12.92 1.92 20.07
C ARG A 807 -13.81 2.88 20.87
N HIS A 808 -13.95 4.11 20.37
CA HIS A 808 -14.79 5.17 20.94
C HIS A 808 -14.40 5.61 22.37
N VAL A 809 -13.23 5.22 22.89
CA VAL A 809 -12.83 5.52 24.28
C VAL A 809 -12.83 7.00 24.61
N MET A 810 -12.56 7.86 23.62
CA MET A 810 -12.57 9.32 23.77
C MET A 810 -13.99 9.91 23.98
N ARG A 811 -15.04 9.13 23.66
CA ARG A 811 -16.46 9.44 23.93
C ARG A 811 -16.94 8.75 25.22
N LEU A 812 -16.48 7.52 25.43
CA LEU A 812 -16.95 6.65 26.51
C LEU A 812 -16.37 7.04 27.88
N LEU A 813 -15.13 7.56 27.92
CA LEU A 813 -14.47 7.95 29.15
C LEU A 813 -14.36 9.48 29.27
N GLY A 814 -14.62 9.98 30.48
CA GLY A 814 -14.50 11.38 30.87
C GLY A 814 -13.46 11.62 31.96
N ASN A 815 -12.94 12.85 32.03
CA ASN A 815 -11.95 13.23 33.04
C ASN A 815 -12.44 12.95 34.47
N GLY A 816 -11.59 12.31 35.27
CA GLY A 816 -11.85 12.00 36.68
C GLY A 816 -12.55 10.66 36.95
N GLN A 817 -13.10 9.99 35.93
CA GLN A 817 -13.69 8.65 36.06
C GLN A 817 -12.63 7.63 36.50
N ARG A 818 -13.00 6.69 37.38
CA ARG A 818 -12.10 5.62 37.83
C ARG A 818 -12.26 4.39 36.96
N VAL A 819 -11.15 3.89 36.46
CA VAL A 819 -11.09 2.65 35.68
C VAL A 819 -9.99 1.73 36.22
N ARG A 820 -10.16 0.43 35.98
CA ARG A 820 -9.12 -0.59 36.11
C ARG A 820 -8.72 -1.01 34.69
N ILE A 821 -7.42 -0.99 34.39
CA ILE A 821 -6.93 -1.49 33.11
C ILE A 821 -6.12 -2.77 33.31
N ASP A 822 -6.32 -3.76 32.44
CA ASP A 822 -5.46 -4.92 32.29
C ASP A 822 -4.79 -4.85 30.92
N GLY A 823 -3.53 -4.41 30.92
CA GLY A 823 -2.77 -4.21 29.70
C GLY A 823 -2.28 -5.51 29.04
N ARG A 824 -2.41 -6.66 29.72
CA ARG A 824 -2.12 -7.98 29.12
C ARG A 824 -3.31 -8.50 28.33
N HIS A 825 -4.51 -8.45 28.92
CA HIS A 825 -5.73 -8.95 28.29
C HIS A 825 -6.45 -7.89 27.44
N GLY A 826 -6.02 -6.63 27.51
CA GLY A 826 -6.56 -5.54 26.72
C GLY A 826 -7.95 -5.11 27.17
N THR A 827 -8.19 -5.04 28.49
CA THR A 827 -9.52 -4.69 29.04
C THR A 827 -9.47 -3.43 29.90
N VAL A 828 -10.55 -2.65 29.87
CA VAL A 828 -10.75 -1.44 30.68
C VAL A 828 -12.09 -1.58 31.40
N GLU A 829 -12.06 -1.79 32.70
CA GLU A 829 -13.25 -1.91 33.55
C GLU A 829 -13.57 -0.55 34.20
N LEU A 830 -14.80 -0.06 34.03
CA LEU A 830 -15.31 1.12 34.72
C LEU A 830 -15.65 0.78 36.17
N LEU A 831 -14.93 1.40 37.12
CA LEU A 831 -15.11 1.17 38.55
C LEU A 831 -16.08 2.16 39.20
N SER A 832 -16.61 3.11 38.44
CA SER A 832 -17.60 4.07 38.89
C SER A 832 -18.73 4.12 37.86
N PRO A 833 -20.00 4.09 38.26
CA PRO A 833 -21.11 4.24 37.32
C PRO A 833 -21.06 5.65 36.67
N PRO A 834 -21.59 5.79 35.45
CA PRO A 834 -21.53 7.02 34.66
C PRO A 834 -22.17 8.22 35.36
#